data_AF-A0A840S6P8-F1
#
_entry.id   AF-A0A840S6P8-F1
#
_cell.length_a   1.000
_cell.length_b   1.000
_cell.length_c   1.000
_cell.angle_alpha   90.00
_cell.angle_beta   90.00
_cell.angle_gamma   90.00
#
_symmetry.space_group_name_H-M   'P 1'
#
loop_
_entity.id
_entity.type
_entity.pdbx_description
1 polymer ?
#
loop_
_entity_poly.entity_id
_entity_poly.type
_entity_poly.pdbx_seq_one_letter_code
_entity_poly.pdbx_strand_id
1 'polypeptide(L)'
;MKIRRYLASIFSIFTIAALNAQNTVSDELLNITDSSVQIELTEQEKAAVEKHKTLRVVIDPAWPPLEFNGSTDPGSFNEKGINIEILKELAAIYDIKLNFIPTGSYAESIQYILNGKADIISGYVRLLDQYPQIKQSSKTYRSQLLMISTTGHYPEEGDTVGITEFPQALLERLHNEIGIKDLKFDTNQKPEITLERFRNGKYKYIIIGQAELSYADNLPKHTAYNLSLSYSQQFAFNQNMEDSFISAFNKAINTFSYSNLNLIFYKVQSQHQNEKQEQLKKREQRHNMSITFLSNSVIIALVIIMCMMTVLRHKLHEITYDDVTGLHTYSRFRRDVLKILKNHKSENYLFLSLNIDDFGFINDSYGFNYGNRILALIAKHFIEECTKGEKYCRYYADTFIFFMKDPLSMPLIEDRVFKLTDVSDHIAQLLPKKYVMTFSSGVYYVTDNNDRDITGMVTKANIARKMNKKNFITHRTAEYTLEMKKENDWNREITLSMNKALENREFVVYYQPKFSLRTKKIIGAEALIRWNKPETGLLGPDRFVPLFEHNGFIEKIDIYVFNDVCRFMNEWNKCMDGKCPYPITISFNLSRYHLYDSDLIEKLTGISREYNIDPSYIEVELTESIMFDNMKRLVRVMNDIKKAGFKISVDDFGSGYSSLNILKNMPADVIKLDKEFLPNAQLDEKDSIIIESVISMAKKLNMQTVAEGIETEQQSKLLAGIGCDIAQGFFFARPMPGEAFMELLKKYI
;
A
#
# COMPACT_ATOMS: atom_id res chain seq x y z
N MET A 1 1.04 7.92 5.75
CA MET A 1 0.97 9.23 6.45
C MET A 1 -0.30 10.05 6.12
N LYS A 2 -0.69 10.21 4.85
CA LYS A 2 -1.89 11.00 4.46
C LYS A 2 -3.23 10.43 4.97
N ILE A 3 -3.38 9.10 5.06
CA ILE A 3 -4.60 8.45 5.58
C ILE A 3 -4.81 8.74 7.08
N ARG A 4 -3.72 8.86 7.85
CA ARG A 4 -3.77 9.12 9.30
C ARG A 4 -4.28 10.53 9.62
N ARG A 5 -3.99 11.52 8.76
CA ARG A 5 -4.53 12.89 8.88
C ARG A 5 -6.02 12.95 8.52
N TYR A 6 -6.47 12.17 7.54
CA TYR A 6 -7.88 12.15 7.14
C TYR A 6 -8.79 11.54 8.23
N LEU A 7 -8.31 10.49 8.92
CA LEU A 7 -9.04 9.86 10.03
C LEU A 7 -9.13 10.76 11.26
N ALA A 8 -8.11 11.60 11.53
CA ALA A 8 -8.13 12.54 12.65
C ALA A 8 -9.15 13.67 12.45
N SER A 9 -9.30 14.18 11.22
CA SER A 9 -10.27 15.24 10.89
C SER A 9 -11.72 14.79 11.06
N ILE A 10 -12.01 13.52 10.76
CA ILE A 10 -13.34 12.93 10.91
C ILE A 10 -13.70 12.85 12.40
N PHE A 11 -12.78 12.43 13.27
CA PHE A 11 -13.02 12.33 14.72
C PHE A 11 -13.35 13.69 15.38
N SER A 12 -12.70 14.78 14.95
CA SER A 12 -12.94 16.12 15.49
C SER A 12 -14.32 16.71 15.14
N ILE A 13 -14.93 16.29 14.03
CA ILE A 13 -16.26 16.77 13.61
C ILE A 13 -17.36 16.10 14.45
N PHE A 14 -17.14 14.86 14.90
CA PHE A 14 -18.10 14.13 15.73
C PHE A 14 -18.19 14.63 17.18
N THR A 15 -17.14 15.26 17.72
CA THR A 15 -17.14 15.74 19.11
C THR A 15 -17.90 17.06 19.30
N ILE A 16 -18.07 17.86 18.25
CA ILE A 16 -18.65 19.21 18.33
C ILE A 16 -20.19 19.19 18.22
N ALA A 17 -20.77 18.13 17.65
CA ALA A 17 -22.22 18.03 17.47
C ALA A 17 -23.00 17.64 18.74
N ALA A 18 -22.32 17.24 19.82
CA ALA A 18 -22.95 16.70 21.03
C ALA A 18 -23.18 17.71 22.17
N LEU A 19 -22.80 18.99 22.02
CA LEU A 19 -22.64 19.90 23.17
C LEU A 19 -23.63 21.08 23.30
N ASN A 20 -24.61 21.25 22.41
CA ASN A 20 -25.50 22.42 22.47
C ASN A 20 -26.98 22.05 22.56
N ALA A 21 -27.51 21.89 23.77
CA ALA A 21 -28.94 22.06 24.06
C ALA A 21 -29.22 22.06 25.58
N GLN A 22 -29.19 23.22 26.24
CA GLN A 22 -29.91 23.46 27.51
C GLN A 22 -30.34 24.93 27.58
N ASN A 23 -31.66 25.16 27.58
CA ASN A 23 -32.31 26.43 27.95
C ASN A 23 -33.36 26.10 29.02
N THR A 24 -33.29 26.79 30.16
CA THR A 24 -34.26 26.75 31.26
C THR A 24 -34.92 28.11 31.41
N VAL A 25 -36.26 28.14 31.54
CA VAL A 25 -37.03 29.32 31.98
C VAL A 25 -37.79 28.93 33.25
N SER A 26 -37.77 29.83 34.24
CA SER A 26 -38.07 29.65 35.67
C SER A 26 -39.55 29.83 36.06
N ASP A 27 -40.00 29.01 37.02
CA ASP A 27 -41.37 28.85 37.58
C ASP A 27 -41.81 29.91 38.62
N GLU A 28 -41.34 31.16 38.55
CA GLU A 28 -41.37 32.07 39.73
C GLU A 28 -42.61 32.97 39.93
N LEU A 29 -43.75 32.71 39.29
CA LEU A 29 -44.99 33.47 39.54
C LEU A 29 -46.20 32.55 39.55
N LEU A 30 -46.81 32.30 40.72
CA LEU A 30 -48.25 31.99 40.96
C LEU A 30 -48.45 31.40 42.39
N ASN A 31 -48.45 32.24 43.43
CA ASN A 31 -49.03 31.89 44.74
C ASN A 31 -50.51 32.30 44.74
N ILE A 32 -51.42 31.36 45.03
CA ILE A 32 -52.87 31.46 44.72
C ILE A 32 -53.75 31.70 45.95
N THR A 33 -53.23 31.64 47.17
CA THR A 33 -54.04 31.83 48.38
C THR A 33 -53.59 33.07 49.17
N ASP A 34 -54.52 34.02 49.31
CA ASP A 34 -54.40 35.12 50.26
C ASP A 34 -54.65 34.53 51.65
N SER A 35 -53.58 34.36 52.43
CA SER A 35 -53.54 33.68 53.74
C SER A 35 -54.36 34.35 54.87
N SER A 36 -55.33 35.20 54.54
CA SER A 36 -56.05 36.07 55.47
C SER A 36 -57.55 35.74 55.62
N VAL A 37 -58.03 34.60 55.12
CA VAL A 37 -59.42 34.17 55.37
C VAL A 37 -59.51 33.46 56.73
N GLN A 38 -59.93 34.18 57.77
CA GLN A 38 -60.25 33.56 59.06
C GLN A 38 -61.56 32.78 58.96
N ILE A 39 -61.48 31.45 58.92
CA ILE A 39 -62.65 30.57 59.00
C ILE A 39 -62.95 30.29 60.47
N GLU A 40 -64.10 30.76 60.96
CA GLU A 40 -64.54 30.43 62.31
C GLU A 40 -65.05 28.97 62.40
N LEU A 41 -64.34 28.17 63.20
CA LEU A 41 -64.68 26.79 63.51
C LEU A 41 -65.27 26.68 64.92
N THR A 42 -66.30 25.85 65.07
CA THR A 42 -66.82 25.42 66.38
C THR A 42 -65.78 24.54 67.09
N GLU A 43 -65.86 24.41 68.41
CA GLU A 43 -64.94 23.55 69.17
C GLU A 43 -64.97 22.08 68.72
N GLN A 44 -66.14 21.58 68.28
CA GLN A 44 -66.27 20.23 67.71
C GLN A 44 -65.56 20.09 66.35
N GLU A 45 -65.62 21.12 65.50
CA GLU A 45 -64.93 21.16 64.21
C GLU A 45 -63.41 21.25 64.38
N LYS A 46 -62.92 22.07 65.32
CA LYS A 46 -61.48 22.16 65.64
C LYS A 46 -60.91 20.81 66.09
N ALA A 47 -61.61 20.13 67.01
CA ALA A 47 -61.19 18.82 67.50
C ALA A 47 -61.16 17.76 66.37
N ALA A 48 -62.14 17.81 65.45
CA ALA A 48 -62.20 16.89 64.32
C ALA A 48 -61.08 17.14 63.30
N VAL A 49 -60.76 18.40 63.00
CA VAL A 49 -59.62 18.77 62.14
C VAL A 49 -58.30 18.29 62.76
N GLU A 50 -58.11 18.47 64.07
CA GLU A 50 -56.89 18.02 64.77
C GLU A 50 -56.75 16.50 64.77
N LYS A 51 -57.87 15.77 64.90
CA LYS A 51 -57.89 14.30 64.79
C LYS A 51 -57.51 13.80 63.39
N HIS A 52 -57.84 14.57 62.35
CA HIS A 52 -57.62 14.22 60.95
C HIS A 52 -56.49 15.05 60.30
N LYS A 53 -55.39 15.27 61.02
CA LYS A 53 -54.19 15.97 60.52
C LYS A 53 -53.46 15.27 59.37
N THR A 54 -53.83 14.03 59.05
CA THR A 54 -53.33 13.32 57.87
C THR A 54 -54.47 12.58 57.21
N LEU A 55 -54.62 12.76 55.90
CA LEU A 55 -55.62 12.09 55.08
C LEU A 55 -54.96 11.19 54.03
N ARG A 56 -55.43 9.95 53.92
CA ARG A 56 -55.13 9.05 52.80
C ARG A 56 -56.09 9.36 51.66
N VAL A 57 -55.55 9.90 50.57
CA VAL A 57 -56.30 10.34 49.40
C VAL A 57 -56.13 9.31 48.29
N VAL A 58 -57.22 8.69 47.84
CA VAL A 58 -57.16 7.88 46.61
C VAL A 58 -57.45 8.73 45.39
N ILE A 59 -56.67 8.52 44.34
CA ILE A 59 -56.73 9.29 43.09
C ILE A 59 -56.73 8.35 41.88
N ASP A 60 -57.39 8.77 40.82
CA ASP A 60 -57.37 8.08 39.53
C ASP A 60 -56.46 8.87 38.55
N PRO A 61 -55.19 8.49 38.38
CA PRO A 61 -54.24 9.22 37.55
C PRO A 61 -54.47 9.04 36.04
N ALA A 62 -55.59 8.42 35.65
CA ALA A 62 -55.93 8.14 34.27
C ALA A 62 -56.96 9.12 33.68
N TRP A 63 -57.25 10.24 34.37
CA TRP A 63 -58.29 11.20 33.99
C TRP A 63 -57.84 12.67 33.89
N PRO A 64 -56.90 12.97 32.99
CA PRO A 64 -56.51 14.35 32.67
C PRO A 64 -57.70 15.23 32.17
N PRO A 65 -57.74 16.56 32.47
CA PRO A 65 -56.88 17.33 33.37
C PRO A 65 -57.28 17.23 34.84
N LEU A 66 -58.34 16.48 35.14
CA LEU A 66 -58.89 16.42 36.48
C LEU A 66 -57.88 15.78 37.44
N GLU A 67 -57.28 14.67 37.02
CA GLU A 67 -56.27 13.88 37.75
C GLU A 67 -55.40 13.09 36.77
N PHE A 68 -54.08 13.29 36.78
CA PHE A 68 -53.15 12.56 35.92
C PHE A 68 -51.75 12.39 36.54
N ASN A 69 -51.01 11.39 36.05
CA ASN A 69 -49.60 11.25 36.37
C ASN A 69 -48.75 12.15 35.44
N GLY A 70 -48.09 13.16 36.01
CA GLY A 70 -47.16 14.07 35.31
C GLY A 70 -45.73 13.52 35.17
N SER A 71 -45.46 12.29 35.61
CA SER A 71 -44.12 11.69 35.46
C SER A 71 -43.91 11.13 34.05
N THR A 72 -42.75 11.43 33.46
CA THR A 72 -42.31 10.85 32.18
C THR A 72 -41.53 9.54 32.33
N ASP A 73 -41.15 9.18 33.56
CA ASP A 73 -40.40 7.97 33.86
C ASP A 73 -41.34 6.81 34.21
N PRO A 74 -41.19 5.64 33.56
CA PRO A 74 -41.97 4.45 33.90
C PRO A 74 -41.75 4.04 35.36
N GLY A 75 -42.79 4.11 36.19
CA GLY A 75 -42.74 3.74 37.61
C GLY A 75 -42.52 4.90 38.58
N SER A 76 -42.31 6.12 38.10
CA SER A 76 -42.37 7.33 38.92
C SER A 76 -43.79 7.90 38.89
N PHE A 77 -44.27 8.36 40.05
CA PHE A 77 -45.62 8.87 40.24
C PHE A 77 -45.53 10.33 40.68
N ASN A 78 -46.10 11.23 39.87
CA ASN A 78 -46.14 12.67 40.13
C ASN A 78 -47.58 13.16 39.94
N GLU A 79 -48.29 13.29 41.05
CA GLU A 79 -49.73 13.57 41.10
C GLU A 79 -50.04 15.03 40.70
N LYS A 80 -50.69 15.19 39.54
CA LYS A 80 -51.15 16.49 39.04
C LYS A 80 -52.61 16.43 38.65
N GLY A 81 -53.32 17.55 38.73
CA GLY A 81 -54.72 17.62 38.32
C GLY A 81 -55.49 18.70 39.04
N ILE A 82 -56.59 19.14 38.43
CA ILE A 82 -57.46 20.19 38.98
C ILE A 82 -57.96 19.80 40.38
N ASN A 83 -58.44 18.56 40.55
CA ASN A 83 -58.95 18.07 41.83
C ASN A 83 -57.87 17.96 42.89
N ILE A 84 -56.67 17.55 42.48
CA ILE A 84 -55.51 17.38 43.35
C ILE A 84 -55.02 18.74 43.85
N GLU A 85 -54.92 19.74 42.97
CA GLU A 85 -54.52 21.09 43.37
C GLU A 85 -55.57 21.76 44.25
N ILE A 86 -56.87 21.61 43.96
CA ILE A 86 -57.93 22.10 44.86
C ILE A 86 -57.84 21.45 46.24
N LEU A 87 -57.62 20.13 46.30
CA LEU A 87 -57.50 19.43 47.57
C LEU A 87 -56.26 19.87 48.37
N LYS A 88 -55.13 20.11 47.71
CA LYS A 88 -53.92 20.66 48.35
C LYS A 88 -54.18 22.04 48.97
N GLU A 89 -54.84 22.93 48.21
CA GLU A 89 -55.19 24.27 48.71
C GLU A 89 -56.19 24.19 49.88
N LEU A 90 -57.17 23.28 49.82
CA LEU A 90 -58.10 23.03 50.93
C LEU A 90 -57.40 22.49 52.18
N ALA A 91 -56.47 21.55 51.99
CA ALA A 91 -55.72 20.96 53.09
C ALA A 91 -54.76 21.97 53.75
N ALA A 92 -54.21 22.91 52.97
CA ALA A 92 -53.33 23.97 53.47
C ALA A 92 -54.02 24.92 54.45
N ILE A 93 -55.33 25.19 54.28
CA ILE A 93 -56.12 26.07 55.17
C ILE A 93 -56.07 25.58 56.63
N TYR A 94 -56.02 24.26 56.84
CA TYR A 94 -56.03 23.64 58.17
C TYR A 94 -54.73 22.89 58.51
N ASP A 95 -53.68 23.04 57.70
CA ASP A 95 -52.42 22.33 57.82
C ASP A 95 -52.61 20.79 57.92
N ILE A 96 -53.38 20.25 56.97
CA ILE A 96 -53.65 18.82 56.84
C ILE A 96 -52.65 18.21 55.85
N LYS A 97 -51.97 17.13 56.26
CA LYS A 97 -51.08 16.40 55.37
C LYS A 97 -51.86 15.43 54.48
N LEU A 98 -51.59 15.47 53.17
CA LEU A 98 -52.19 14.57 52.19
C LEU A 98 -51.23 13.46 51.80
N ASN A 99 -51.66 12.21 51.93
CA ASN A 99 -50.95 11.02 51.46
C ASN A 99 -51.71 10.43 50.28
N PHE A 100 -51.24 10.66 49.06
CA PHE A 100 -51.90 10.18 47.85
C PHE A 100 -51.63 8.69 47.61
N ILE A 101 -52.64 7.97 47.14
CA ILE A 101 -52.64 6.55 46.82
C ILE A 101 -53.17 6.42 45.38
N PRO A 102 -52.31 6.11 44.39
CA PRO A 102 -52.79 5.82 43.04
C PRO A 102 -53.66 4.59 43.01
N THR A 103 -54.77 4.66 42.30
CA THR A 103 -55.55 3.50 41.87
C THR A 103 -55.55 3.40 40.35
N GLY A 104 -55.90 2.25 39.78
CA GLY A 104 -56.00 2.07 38.33
C GLY A 104 -57.37 2.47 37.75
N SER A 105 -58.37 2.70 38.61
CA SER A 105 -59.71 3.13 38.22
C SER A 105 -60.50 3.69 39.39
N TYR A 106 -61.50 4.53 39.08
CA TYR A 106 -62.43 5.03 40.09
C TYR A 106 -63.18 3.93 40.88
N ALA A 107 -63.52 2.81 40.24
CA ALA A 107 -64.14 1.67 40.92
C ALA A 107 -63.23 1.09 42.02
N GLU A 108 -61.92 1.04 41.75
CA GLU A 108 -60.92 0.67 42.76
C GLU A 108 -60.85 1.72 43.88
N SER A 109 -60.86 3.02 43.55
CA SER A 109 -60.90 4.11 44.55
C SER A 109 -62.06 3.98 45.54
N ILE A 110 -63.27 3.63 45.04
CA ILE A 110 -64.44 3.39 45.91
C ILE A 110 -64.18 2.21 46.86
N GLN A 111 -63.62 1.10 46.37
CA GLN A 111 -63.31 -0.06 47.20
C GLN A 111 -62.29 0.28 48.30
N TYR A 112 -61.34 1.18 48.04
CA TYR A 112 -60.39 1.63 49.07
C TYR A 112 -61.09 2.41 50.19
N ILE A 113 -62.05 3.27 49.86
CA ILE A 113 -62.84 4.00 50.86
C ILE A 113 -63.75 3.06 51.65
N LEU A 114 -64.51 2.20 50.98
CA LEU A 114 -65.43 1.26 51.63
C LEU A 114 -64.71 0.31 52.61
N ASN A 115 -63.49 -0.11 52.26
CA ASN A 115 -62.67 -1.00 53.08
C ASN A 115 -61.84 -0.26 54.15
N GLY A 116 -61.98 1.06 54.30
CA GLY A 116 -61.21 1.82 55.30
C GLY A 116 -59.73 2.03 54.96
N LYS A 117 -59.31 1.73 53.73
CA LYS A 117 -57.92 1.88 53.25
C LYS A 117 -57.58 3.32 52.86
N ALA A 118 -58.58 4.15 52.61
CA ALA A 118 -58.45 5.57 52.35
C ALA A 118 -59.51 6.38 53.11
N ASP A 119 -59.26 7.68 53.22
CA ASP A 119 -60.09 8.63 53.97
C ASP A 119 -60.91 9.51 53.03
N ILE A 120 -60.36 9.84 51.86
CA ILE A 120 -60.97 10.74 50.87
C ILE A 120 -60.69 10.31 49.42
N ILE A 121 -61.64 10.55 48.50
CA ILE A 121 -61.44 10.50 47.04
C ILE A 121 -61.40 11.93 46.51
N SER A 122 -60.37 12.29 45.74
CA SER A 122 -60.13 13.66 45.28
C SER A 122 -61.10 14.16 44.19
N GLY A 123 -61.75 13.29 43.43
CA GLY A 123 -62.43 13.69 42.19
C GLY A 123 -63.69 12.95 41.81
N TYR A 124 -64.45 13.55 40.88
CA TYR A 124 -65.73 13.15 40.27
C TYR A 124 -66.49 11.96 40.88
N VAL A 125 -67.57 12.32 41.57
CA VAL A 125 -68.16 11.47 42.60
C VAL A 125 -69.62 11.18 42.25
N ARG A 126 -69.85 10.47 41.13
CA ARG A 126 -71.21 10.11 40.68
C ARG A 126 -71.57 8.63 40.78
N LEU A 127 -70.57 7.75 40.89
CA LEU A 127 -70.82 6.35 41.28
C LEU A 127 -71.28 6.25 42.74
N LEU A 128 -71.09 7.28 43.55
CA LEU A 128 -71.52 7.28 44.96
C LEU A 128 -73.03 7.30 45.16
N ASP A 129 -73.83 7.72 44.18
CA ASP A 129 -75.28 7.60 44.27
C ASP A 129 -75.72 6.14 44.45
N GLN A 130 -74.84 5.18 44.10
CA GLN A 130 -75.00 3.74 44.29
C GLN A 130 -74.43 3.23 45.63
N TYR A 131 -73.77 4.09 46.41
CA TYR A 131 -73.11 3.78 47.68
C TYR A 131 -73.51 4.79 48.77
N PRO A 132 -74.75 4.73 49.30
CA PRO A 132 -75.28 5.71 50.26
C PRO A 132 -74.50 5.81 51.57
N GLN A 133 -73.64 4.83 51.87
CA GLN A 133 -72.76 4.81 53.04
C GLN A 133 -71.59 5.81 52.94
N ILE A 134 -71.22 6.27 51.74
CA ILE A 134 -70.09 7.18 51.55
C ILE A 134 -70.57 8.62 51.75
N LYS A 135 -69.90 9.35 52.63
CA LYS A 135 -70.23 10.77 52.92
C LYS A 135 -69.63 11.68 51.85
N GLN A 136 -70.19 12.88 51.67
CA GLN A 136 -69.79 13.79 50.59
C GLN A 136 -69.57 15.22 51.08
N SER A 137 -68.66 15.95 50.43
CA SER A 137 -68.50 17.39 50.63
C SER A 137 -69.61 18.20 49.95
N SER A 138 -69.66 19.51 50.25
CA SER A 138 -70.36 20.48 49.41
C SER A 138 -69.76 20.51 48.00
N LYS A 139 -70.54 21.02 47.04
CA LYS A 139 -70.13 21.13 45.64
C LYS A 139 -68.99 22.14 45.52
N THR A 140 -67.87 21.69 44.96
CA THR A 140 -66.65 22.48 44.78
C THR A 140 -66.76 23.37 43.53
N TYR A 141 -67.05 22.79 42.37
CA TYR A 141 -67.31 23.52 41.14
C TYR A 141 -68.26 22.75 40.23
N ARG A 142 -68.84 23.43 39.22
CA ARG A 142 -69.67 22.79 38.19
C ARG A 142 -68.92 22.81 36.86
N SER A 143 -68.78 21.65 36.24
CA SER A 143 -68.27 21.51 34.88
C SER A 143 -69.45 21.33 33.93
N GLN A 144 -69.56 22.20 32.93
CA GLN A 144 -70.58 22.08 31.90
C GLN A 144 -70.22 20.99 30.90
N LEU A 145 -71.22 20.27 30.38
CA LEU A 145 -71.02 19.37 29.26
C LEU A 145 -71.16 20.13 27.94
N LEU A 146 -70.22 19.89 27.04
CA LEU A 146 -70.17 20.52 25.74
C LEU A 146 -70.27 19.47 24.65
N MET A 147 -71.14 19.71 23.68
CA MET A 147 -71.17 18.95 22.46
C MET A 147 -70.34 19.66 21.39
N ILE A 148 -69.37 18.97 20.81
CA ILE A 148 -68.53 19.48 19.74
C ILE A 148 -68.88 18.76 18.44
N SER A 149 -69.16 19.53 17.40
CA SER A 149 -69.58 19.03 16.09
C SER A 149 -68.62 19.46 14.99
N THR A 150 -68.22 18.52 14.11
CA THR A 150 -67.50 18.85 12.87
C THR A 150 -68.43 19.38 11.77
N THR A 151 -69.74 19.16 11.89
CA THR A 151 -70.74 19.54 10.87
C THR A 151 -71.35 20.92 11.13
N GLY A 152 -71.16 21.48 12.33
CA GLY A 152 -71.78 22.73 12.73
C GLY A 152 -73.30 22.65 12.90
N HIS A 153 -73.81 21.43 13.13
CA HIS A 153 -75.21 21.14 13.46
C HIS A 153 -75.28 20.13 14.61
N TYR A 154 -76.45 19.98 15.23
CA TYR A 154 -76.74 18.89 16.19
C TYR A 154 -76.76 17.53 15.46
N PRO A 155 -76.55 16.40 16.17
CA PRO A 155 -76.68 15.06 15.61
C PRO A 155 -78.04 14.81 14.95
N GLU A 156 -78.14 13.81 14.09
CA GLU A 156 -79.40 13.31 13.51
C GLU A 156 -79.72 11.89 13.99
N GLU A 157 -80.92 11.40 13.68
CA GLU A 157 -81.35 10.03 14.03
C GLU A 157 -80.38 8.98 13.46
N GLY A 158 -79.89 8.08 14.32
CA GLY A 158 -78.92 7.04 13.96
C GLY A 158 -77.45 7.46 14.00
N ASP A 159 -77.12 8.73 14.25
CA ASP A 159 -75.73 9.17 14.43
C ASP A 159 -75.09 8.57 15.70
N THR A 160 -73.75 8.48 15.67
CA THR A 160 -72.95 8.04 16.81
C THR A 160 -72.16 9.21 17.39
N VAL A 161 -72.37 9.47 18.68
CA VAL A 161 -71.67 10.49 19.45
C VAL A 161 -70.57 9.82 20.27
N GLY A 162 -69.32 10.23 20.05
CA GLY A 162 -68.20 9.80 20.86
C GLY A 162 -68.25 10.48 22.23
N ILE A 163 -68.17 9.71 23.30
CA ILE A 163 -68.31 10.26 24.63
C ILE A 163 -67.29 9.62 25.58
N THR A 164 -66.80 10.37 26.56
CA THR A 164 -66.03 9.78 27.67
C THR A 164 -66.95 8.87 28.50
N GLU A 165 -66.38 7.89 29.18
CA GLU A 165 -67.14 6.93 29.97
C GLU A 165 -68.04 7.65 30.99
N PHE A 166 -69.36 7.47 30.85
CA PHE A 166 -70.37 8.04 31.74
C PHE A 166 -71.32 6.95 32.26
N PRO A 167 -71.87 7.11 33.49
CA PRO A 167 -72.91 6.22 34.00
C PRO A 167 -74.16 6.22 33.11
N GLN A 168 -74.81 5.07 33.00
CA GLN A 168 -75.97 4.87 32.11
C GLN A 168 -77.14 5.84 32.38
N ALA A 169 -77.41 6.19 33.65
CA ALA A 169 -78.42 7.18 34.01
C ALA A 169 -78.10 8.61 33.52
N LEU A 170 -76.81 8.96 33.32
CA LEU A 170 -76.44 10.21 32.68
C LEU A 170 -76.60 10.12 31.16
N LEU A 171 -76.28 8.98 30.56
CA LEU A 171 -76.52 8.74 29.13
C LEU A 171 -78.02 8.84 28.79
N GLU A 172 -78.90 8.33 29.65
CA GLU A 172 -80.36 8.48 29.51
C GLU A 172 -80.81 9.94 29.63
N ARG A 173 -80.25 10.70 30.60
CA ARG A 173 -80.52 12.13 30.72
C ARG A 173 -79.98 12.94 29.54
N LEU A 174 -78.80 12.59 29.03
CA LEU A 174 -78.22 13.17 27.83
C LEU A 174 -79.10 12.88 26.61
N HIS A 175 -79.60 11.64 26.50
CA HIS A 175 -80.53 11.24 25.45
C HIS A 175 -81.81 12.09 25.50
N ASN A 176 -82.36 12.31 26.71
CA ASN A 176 -83.53 13.15 26.91
C ASN A 176 -83.27 14.65 26.64
N GLU A 177 -82.11 15.17 27.05
CA GLU A 177 -81.72 16.58 26.83
C GLU A 177 -81.48 16.87 25.35
N ILE A 178 -80.85 15.93 24.64
CA ILE A 178 -80.57 16.04 23.21
C ILE A 178 -81.86 15.81 22.40
N GLY A 179 -82.77 14.96 22.88
CA GLY A 179 -84.13 14.82 22.35
C GLY A 179 -84.23 14.14 20.96
N ILE A 180 -83.17 13.48 20.50
CA ILE A 180 -83.11 12.81 19.19
C ILE A 180 -83.28 11.29 19.36
N LYS A 181 -84.22 10.72 18.61
CA LYS A 181 -84.53 9.28 18.62
C LYS A 181 -83.38 8.47 18.01
N ASP A 182 -83.14 7.27 18.51
CA ASP A 182 -82.11 6.31 18.04
C ASP A 182 -80.65 6.82 17.98
N LEU A 183 -80.31 7.85 18.77
CA LEU A 183 -78.94 8.34 18.93
C LEU A 183 -78.04 7.33 19.68
N LYS A 184 -76.88 6.98 19.11
CA LYS A 184 -75.93 6.03 19.71
C LYS A 184 -74.78 6.74 20.42
N PHE A 185 -74.38 6.26 21.59
CA PHE A 185 -73.20 6.74 22.32
C PHE A 185 -72.09 5.70 22.28
N ASP A 186 -70.91 6.06 21.78
CA ASP A 186 -69.69 5.23 21.84
C ASP A 186 -68.81 5.72 22.99
N THR A 187 -68.83 4.98 24.10
CA THR A 187 -68.13 5.32 25.34
C THR A 187 -66.66 4.92 25.26
N ASN A 188 -65.76 5.88 25.45
CA ASN A 188 -64.33 5.66 25.50
C ASN A 188 -63.80 5.88 26.93
N GLN A 189 -62.80 5.10 27.32
CA GLN A 189 -62.24 5.12 28.68
C GLN A 189 -61.56 6.46 29.06
N LYS A 190 -61.11 7.28 28.09
CA LYS A 190 -60.38 8.53 28.36
C LYS A 190 -60.71 9.68 27.40
N PRO A 191 -60.71 10.95 27.87
CA PRO A 191 -60.91 12.14 27.03
C PRO A 191 -59.97 12.23 25.82
N GLU A 192 -58.69 11.85 25.96
CA GLU A 192 -57.69 11.89 24.88
C GLU A 192 -58.10 11.02 23.70
N ILE A 193 -58.59 9.82 24.00
CA ILE A 193 -58.96 8.82 23.00
C ILE A 193 -60.20 9.29 22.24
N THR A 194 -61.18 9.86 22.96
CA THR A 194 -62.38 10.48 22.35
C THR A 194 -61.98 11.62 21.40
N LEU A 195 -61.10 12.52 21.85
CA LEU A 195 -60.61 13.65 21.08
C LEU A 195 -59.75 13.22 19.88
N GLU A 196 -58.86 12.25 20.04
CA GLU A 196 -58.04 11.70 18.94
C GLU A 196 -58.92 11.03 17.87
N ARG A 197 -59.89 10.21 18.29
CA ARG A 197 -60.83 9.58 17.37
C ARG A 197 -61.70 10.61 16.63
N PHE A 198 -62.12 11.66 17.31
CA PHE A 198 -62.82 12.79 16.68
C PHE A 198 -61.96 13.53 15.66
N ARG A 199 -60.70 13.86 16.00
CA ARG A 199 -59.73 14.45 15.05
C ARG A 199 -59.51 13.59 13.82
N ASN A 200 -59.42 12.26 14.03
CA ASN A 200 -59.20 11.29 12.96
C ASN A 200 -60.48 10.96 12.18
N GLY A 201 -61.59 11.66 12.44
CA GLY A 201 -62.84 11.53 11.69
C GLY A 201 -63.70 10.30 12.06
N LYS A 202 -63.36 9.55 13.11
CA LYS A 202 -64.18 8.42 13.59
C LYS A 202 -65.55 8.90 14.10
N TYR A 203 -65.59 10.07 14.73
CA TYR A 203 -66.83 10.67 15.23
C TYR A 203 -67.09 12.02 14.55
N LYS A 204 -68.34 12.28 14.18
CA LYS A 204 -68.80 13.61 13.74
C LYS A 204 -69.17 14.52 14.92
N TYR A 205 -69.50 13.90 16.05
CA TYR A 205 -69.93 14.57 17.27
C TYR A 205 -69.23 13.94 18.47
N ILE A 206 -68.78 14.77 19.39
CA ILE A 206 -68.33 14.33 20.70
C ILE A 206 -68.98 15.13 21.82
N ILE A 207 -69.09 14.53 22.99
CA ILE A 207 -69.45 15.24 24.22
C ILE A 207 -68.28 15.10 25.20
N ILE A 208 -67.82 16.24 25.72
CA ILE A 208 -66.74 16.33 26.71
C ILE A 208 -67.10 17.35 27.79
N GLY A 209 -66.45 17.29 28.94
CA GLY A 209 -66.53 18.34 29.96
C GLY A 209 -65.83 19.62 29.50
N GLN A 210 -66.32 20.78 29.94
CA GLN A 210 -65.69 22.07 29.62
C GLN A 210 -64.23 22.15 30.09
N ALA A 211 -63.89 21.53 31.22
CA ALA A 211 -62.50 21.45 31.69
C ALA A 211 -61.59 20.69 30.70
N GLU A 212 -62.15 19.77 29.91
CA GLU A 212 -61.45 18.89 28.99
C GLU A 212 -61.27 19.52 27.59
N LEU A 213 -61.92 20.67 27.29
CA LEU A 213 -61.68 21.44 26.04
C LEU A 213 -60.22 21.83 25.85
N SER A 214 -59.51 22.01 26.96
CA SER A 214 -58.08 22.27 26.98
C SER A 214 -57.24 21.23 26.24
N TYR A 215 -57.76 20.01 26.05
CA TYR A 215 -57.11 18.90 25.34
C TYR A 215 -57.41 18.90 23.86
N ALA A 216 -58.34 19.74 23.43
CA ALA A 216 -58.84 19.86 22.08
C ALA A 216 -57.96 20.78 21.21
N ASP A 217 -56.64 20.74 21.44
CA ASP A 217 -55.66 21.42 20.59
C ASP A 217 -55.83 20.99 19.13
N ASN A 218 -55.77 21.94 18.20
CA ASN A 218 -55.84 21.70 16.76
C ASN A 218 -57.10 20.93 16.31
N LEU A 219 -58.23 21.09 16.98
CA LEU A 219 -59.49 20.66 16.39
C LEU A 219 -59.73 21.43 15.07
N PRO A 220 -60.12 20.74 13.97
CA PRO A 220 -60.57 21.39 12.72
C PRO A 220 -61.70 22.39 12.98
N LYS A 221 -62.11 23.23 12.01
CA LYS A 221 -63.30 24.10 12.17
C LYS A 221 -64.48 23.32 12.76
N HIS A 222 -64.89 23.67 13.97
CA HIS A 222 -65.90 22.96 14.74
C HIS A 222 -66.82 23.97 15.42
N THR A 223 -68.04 23.53 15.71
CA THR A 223 -68.99 24.30 16.49
C THR A 223 -69.19 23.61 17.83
N ALA A 224 -69.10 24.37 18.92
CA ALA A 224 -69.38 23.90 20.26
C ALA A 224 -70.79 24.36 20.68
N TYR A 225 -71.57 23.43 21.22
CA TYR A 225 -72.89 23.67 21.78
C TYR A 225 -72.86 23.40 23.28
N ASN A 226 -73.31 24.37 24.07
CA ASN A 226 -73.54 24.17 25.50
C ASN A 226 -74.77 23.28 25.69
N LEU A 227 -74.60 22.17 26.40
CA LEU A 227 -75.73 21.38 26.87
C LEU A 227 -76.19 21.95 28.22
N SER A 228 -77.49 21.94 28.52
CA SER A 228 -78.01 22.41 29.83
C SER A 228 -77.61 21.49 30.99
N LEU A 229 -76.87 20.42 30.69
CA LEU A 229 -76.33 19.47 31.65
C LEU A 229 -74.97 19.93 32.15
N SER A 230 -74.84 19.97 33.47
CA SER A 230 -73.57 20.14 34.16
C SER A 230 -73.43 19.05 35.21
N TYR A 231 -72.20 18.73 35.55
CA TYR A 231 -71.89 17.89 36.69
C TYR A 231 -71.14 18.69 37.74
N SER A 232 -71.40 18.37 39.01
CA SER A 232 -70.73 19.01 40.14
C SER A 232 -69.56 18.14 40.59
N GLN A 233 -68.48 18.79 40.96
CA GLN A 233 -67.30 18.15 41.53
C GLN A 233 -67.38 18.26 43.05
N GLN A 234 -67.13 17.15 43.71
CA GLN A 234 -67.24 16.98 45.17
C GLN A 234 -66.12 16.04 45.61
N PHE A 235 -65.84 16.05 46.91
CA PHE A 235 -64.98 15.08 47.54
C PHE A 235 -65.82 14.02 48.24
N ALA A 236 -65.37 12.78 48.16
CA ALA A 236 -65.99 11.66 48.86
C ALA A 236 -65.20 11.34 50.13
N PHE A 237 -65.90 11.06 51.23
CA PHE A 237 -65.30 10.69 52.49
C PHE A 237 -65.71 9.29 52.92
N ASN A 238 -64.81 8.63 53.63
CA ASN A 238 -65.13 7.39 54.33
C ASN A 238 -66.40 7.51 55.19
N GLN A 239 -67.21 6.45 55.26
CA GLN A 239 -68.41 6.37 56.10
C GLN A 239 -68.14 6.69 57.57
N ASN A 240 -66.91 6.42 58.04
CA ASN A 240 -66.46 6.66 59.42
C ASN A 240 -65.96 8.09 59.65
N MET A 241 -65.93 8.96 58.62
CA MET A 241 -65.50 10.35 58.76
C MET A 241 -66.50 11.13 59.61
N GLU A 242 -66.00 11.95 60.55
CA GLU A 242 -66.84 12.73 61.45
C GLU A 242 -67.58 13.85 60.70
N ASP A 243 -68.86 14.06 61.01
CA ASP A 243 -69.67 15.10 60.35
C ASP A 243 -69.14 16.51 60.66
N SER A 244 -68.53 16.71 61.83
CA SER A 244 -67.78 17.91 62.21
C SER A 244 -66.58 18.16 61.30
N PHE A 245 -65.84 17.12 60.91
CA PHE A 245 -64.74 17.26 59.94
C PHE A 245 -65.27 17.67 58.56
N ILE A 246 -66.33 17.02 58.09
CA ILE A 246 -66.95 17.35 56.79
C ILE A 246 -67.53 18.77 56.81
N SER A 247 -68.12 19.22 57.92
CA SER A 247 -68.59 20.60 58.10
C SER A 247 -67.44 21.61 58.00
N ALA A 248 -66.32 21.38 58.71
CA ALA A 248 -65.12 22.22 58.62
C ALA A 248 -64.54 22.25 57.20
N PHE A 249 -64.49 21.10 56.53
CA PHE A 249 -64.04 20.98 55.15
C PHE A 249 -64.96 21.74 54.18
N ASN A 250 -66.28 21.68 54.37
CA ASN A 250 -67.24 22.43 53.57
C ASN A 250 -67.11 23.94 53.77
N LYS A 251 -66.78 24.41 54.98
CA LYS A 251 -66.46 25.82 55.22
C LYS A 251 -65.22 26.25 54.44
N ALA A 252 -64.20 25.40 54.36
CA ALA A 252 -63.02 25.65 53.53
C ALA A 252 -63.33 25.64 52.02
N ILE A 253 -64.22 24.76 51.54
CA ILE A 253 -64.68 24.82 50.15
C ILE A 253 -65.32 26.17 49.83
N ASN A 254 -66.13 26.70 50.74
CA ASN A 254 -66.84 27.96 50.54
C ASN A 254 -65.92 29.20 50.50
N THR A 255 -64.64 29.08 50.86
CA THR A 255 -63.67 30.19 50.72
C THR A 255 -63.10 30.32 49.31
N PHE A 256 -63.30 29.33 48.43
CA PHE A 256 -62.82 29.40 47.05
C PHE A 256 -63.70 30.33 46.22
N SER A 257 -63.14 31.47 45.79
CA SER A 257 -63.79 32.32 44.80
C SER A 257 -63.68 31.70 43.40
N TYR A 258 -64.55 32.15 42.49
CA TYR A 258 -64.48 31.79 41.07
C TYR A 258 -63.10 32.09 40.45
N SER A 259 -62.42 33.14 40.92
CA SER A 259 -61.09 33.53 40.47
C SER A 259 -60.00 32.53 40.89
N ASN A 260 -60.04 32.01 42.12
CA ASN A 260 -59.09 31.01 42.61
C ASN A 260 -59.18 29.72 41.78
N LEU A 261 -60.41 29.28 41.50
CA LEU A 261 -60.65 28.10 40.69
C LEU A 261 -60.11 28.28 39.26
N ASN A 262 -60.40 29.39 38.58
CA ASN A 262 -59.89 29.62 37.22
C ASN A 262 -58.35 29.61 37.15
N LEU A 263 -57.68 30.10 38.19
CA LEU A 263 -56.22 30.12 38.25
C LEU A 263 -55.63 28.70 38.36
N ILE A 264 -56.25 27.84 39.18
CA ILE A 264 -55.89 26.42 39.28
C ILE A 264 -56.09 25.72 37.93
N PHE A 265 -57.23 25.97 37.26
CA PHE A 265 -57.51 25.40 35.94
C PHE A 265 -56.43 25.79 34.93
N TYR A 266 -56.08 27.08 34.87
CA TYR A 266 -55.05 27.57 33.97
C TYR A 266 -53.67 26.96 34.26
N LYS A 267 -53.27 26.91 35.55
CA LYS A 267 -52.00 26.34 36.00
C LYS A 267 -51.85 24.89 35.58
N VAL A 268 -52.84 24.05 35.89
CA VAL A 268 -52.82 22.61 35.58
C VAL A 268 -52.82 22.38 34.07
N GLN A 269 -53.61 23.14 33.33
CA GLN A 269 -53.66 23.06 31.88
C GLN A 269 -52.31 23.39 31.22
N SER A 270 -51.66 24.48 31.66
CA SER A 270 -50.35 24.88 31.14
C SER A 270 -49.26 23.85 31.41
N GLN A 271 -49.20 23.32 32.64
CA GLN A 271 -48.22 22.29 33.02
C GLN A 271 -48.34 21.04 32.16
N HIS A 272 -49.57 20.57 31.93
CA HIS A 272 -49.82 19.38 31.12
C HIS A 272 -49.38 19.56 29.65
N GLN A 273 -49.66 20.73 29.05
CA GLN A 273 -49.25 21.04 27.68
C GLN A 273 -47.71 21.05 27.51
N ASN A 274 -46.99 21.61 28.48
CA ASN A 274 -45.52 21.66 28.44
C ASN A 274 -44.89 20.27 28.48
N GLU A 275 -45.37 19.37 29.34
CA GLU A 275 -44.87 18.00 29.47
C GLU A 275 -45.03 17.20 28.16
N LYS A 276 -46.18 17.34 27.50
CA LYS A 276 -46.45 16.69 26.21
C LYS A 276 -45.48 17.15 25.12
N GLN A 277 -45.19 18.45 25.07
CA GLN A 277 -44.23 19.02 24.10
C GLN A 277 -42.81 18.51 24.33
N GLU A 278 -42.38 18.39 25.58
CA GLU A 278 -41.05 17.89 25.92
C GLU A 278 -40.88 16.41 25.53
N GLN A 279 -41.90 15.59 25.76
CA GLN A 279 -41.89 14.18 25.36
C GLN A 279 -41.76 14.01 23.84
N LEU A 280 -42.46 14.83 23.05
CA LEU A 280 -42.37 14.80 21.58
C LEU A 280 -40.95 15.16 21.11
N LYS A 281 -40.36 16.24 21.62
CA LYS A 281 -38.97 16.64 21.30
C LYS A 281 -37.96 15.54 21.60
N LYS A 282 -38.07 14.89 22.77
CA LYS A 282 -37.18 13.77 23.15
C LYS A 282 -37.30 12.55 22.24
N ARG A 283 -38.47 12.31 21.63
CA ARG A 283 -38.67 11.23 20.65
C ARG A 283 -38.02 11.58 19.31
N GLU A 284 -38.24 12.80 18.80
CA GLU A 284 -37.64 13.27 17.55
C GLU A 284 -36.11 13.28 17.61
N GLN A 285 -35.53 13.76 18.72
CA GLN A 285 -34.08 13.79 18.89
C GLN A 285 -33.45 12.39 18.84
N ARG A 286 -34.08 11.38 19.48
CA ARG A 286 -33.62 9.98 19.43
C ARG A 286 -33.71 9.39 18.03
N HIS A 287 -34.77 9.71 17.28
CA HIS A 287 -34.92 9.28 15.90
C HIS A 287 -33.82 9.86 15.01
N ASN A 288 -33.56 11.18 15.10
CA ASN A 288 -32.54 11.87 14.31
C ASN A 288 -31.11 11.38 14.61
N MET A 289 -30.78 11.14 15.88
CA MET A 289 -29.50 10.55 16.29
C MET A 289 -29.29 9.18 15.66
N SER A 290 -30.34 8.34 15.63
CA SER A 290 -30.28 7.00 15.05
C SER A 290 -30.04 7.04 13.54
N ILE A 291 -30.73 7.94 12.82
CA ILE A 291 -30.53 8.15 11.37
C ILE A 291 -29.09 8.59 11.09
N THR A 292 -28.58 9.53 11.89
CA THR A 292 -27.23 10.09 11.72
C THR A 292 -26.16 9.03 11.97
N PHE A 293 -26.36 8.15 12.94
CA PHE A 293 -25.43 7.05 13.20
C PHE A 293 -25.41 6.04 12.04
N LEU A 294 -26.59 5.68 11.51
CA LEU A 294 -26.70 4.75 10.39
C LEU A 294 -26.07 5.32 9.11
N SER A 295 -26.35 6.58 8.78
CA SER A 295 -25.81 7.22 7.57
C SER A 295 -24.29 7.31 7.60
N ASN A 296 -23.71 7.68 8.76
CA ASN A 296 -22.25 7.74 8.92
C ASN A 296 -21.60 6.36 8.83
N SER A 297 -22.23 5.32 9.38
CA SER A 297 -21.75 3.95 9.28
C SER A 297 -21.67 3.47 7.82
N VAL A 298 -22.68 3.81 7.01
CA VAL A 298 -22.69 3.51 5.56
C VAL A 298 -21.58 4.24 4.83
N ILE A 299 -21.36 5.53 5.12
CA ILE A 299 -20.28 6.32 4.50
C ILE A 299 -18.91 5.72 4.82
N ILE A 300 -18.66 5.33 6.07
CA ILE A 300 -17.40 4.70 6.49
C ILE A 300 -17.18 3.37 5.74
N ALA A 301 -18.22 2.53 5.62
CA ALA A 301 -18.12 1.28 4.88
C ALA A 301 -17.77 1.49 3.40
N LEU A 302 -18.39 2.48 2.74
CA LEU A 302 -18.09 2.83 1.35
C LEU A 302 -16.64 3.30 1.17
N VAL A 303 -16.13 4.12 2.09
CA VAL A 303 -14.74 4.58 2.06
C VAL A 303 -13.76 3.41 2.21
N ILE A 304 -14.04 2.47 3.12
CA ILE A 304 -13.21 1.27 3.31
C ILE A 304 -13.18 0.42 2.04
N ILE A 305 -14.34 0.17 1.42
CA ILE A 305 -14.45 -0.59 0.16
C ILE A 305 -13.66 0.11 -0.95
N MET A 306 -13.81 1.43 -1.09
CA MET A 306 -13.08 2.22 -2.10
C MET A 306 -11.56 2.14 -1.90
N CYS A 307 -11.08 2.26 -0.66
CA CYS A 307 -9.66 2.09 -0.32
C CYS A 307 -9.16 0.68 -0.63
N MET A 308 -9.92 -0.36 -0.27
CA MET A 308 -9.56 -1.75 -0.54
C MET A 308 -9.47 -2.02 -2.05
N MET A 309 -10.42 -1.52 -2.83
CA MET A 309 -10.39 -1.63 -4.29
C MET A 309 -9.19 -0.91 -4.92
N THR A 310 -8.81 0.27 -4.42
CA THR A 310 -7.64 0.99 -4.94
C THR A 310 -6.34 0.24 -4.66
N VAL A 311 -6.18 -0.29 -3.45
CA VAL A 311 -5.01 -1.12 -3.09
C VAL A 311 -4.94 -2.39 -3.94
N LEU A 312 -6.08 -3.06 -4.16
CA LEU A 312 -6.13 -4.27 -4.97
C LEU A 312 -5.76 -3.98 -6.44
N ARG A 313 -6.27 -2.88 -7.00
CA ARG A 313 -5.92 -2.43 -8.37
C ARG A 313 -4.43 -2.11 -8.50
N HIS A 314 -3.83 -1.44 -7.51
CA HIS A 314 -2.40 -1.11 -7.54
C HIS A 314 -1.55 -2.38 -7.51
N LYS A 315 -1.83 -3.32 -6.59
CA LYS A 315 -1.13 -4.60 -6.53
C LYS A 315 -1.28 -5.41 -7.82
N LEU A 316 -2.47 -5.41 -8.42
CA LEU A 316 -2.69 -6.10 -9.68
C LEU A 316 -1.88 -5.46 -10.81
N HIS A 317 -1.76 -4.13 -10.82
CA HIS A 317 -0.93 -3.40 -11.78
C HIS A 317 0.54 -3.78 -11.63
N GLU A 318 1.13 -3.71 -10.43
CA GLU A 318 2.54 -4.08 -10.17
C GLU A 318 2.86 -5.53 -10.56
N ILE A 319 1.91 -6.46 -10.35
CA ILE A 319 2.09 -7.87 -10.74
C ILE A 319 2.01 -8.02 -12.26
N THR A 320 1.32 -7.13 -12.96
CA THR A 320 1.01 -7.27 -14.39
C THR A 320 1.94 -6.46 -15.28
N TYR A 321 2.34 -5.27 -14.84
CA TYR A 321 3.11 -4.28 -15.60
C TYR A 321 4.35 -3.82 -14.84
N ASP A 322 5.43 -3.56 -15.57
CA ASP A 322 6.67 -2.96 -15.06
C ASP A 322 6.51 -1.43 -14.93
N ASP A 323 6.86 -0.88 -13.76
CA ASP A 323 6.59 0.53 -13.43
C ASP A 323 7.41 1.54 -14.26
N VAL A 324 8.53 1.11 -14.85
CA VAL A 324 9.38 1.98 -15.68
C VAL A 324 8.92 1.95 -17.13
N THR A 325 8.68 0.76 -17.67
CA THR A 325 8.49 0.56 -19.10
C THR A 325 7.02 0.43 -19.51
N GLY A 326 6.12 0.14 -18.57
CA GLY A 326 4.71 -0.18 -18.86
C GLY A 326 4.52 -1.51 -19.61
N LEU A 327 5.59 -2.26 -19.89
CA LEU A 327 5.51 -3.61 -20.47
C LEU A 327 4.99 -4.59 -19.42
N HIS A 328 4.61 -5.80 -19.86
CA HIS A 328 4.27 -6.85 -18.91
C HIS A 328 5.47 -7.22 -18.02
N THR A 329 5.19 -7.61 -16.77
CA THR A 329 6.18 -8.28 -15.93
C THR A 329 6.49 -9.67 -16.49
N TYR A 330 7.66 -10.21 -16.13
CA TYR A 330 8.02 -11.59 -16.47
C TYR A 330 6.99 -12.61 -15.95
N SER A 331 6.43 -12.39 -14.75
CA SER A 331 5.37 -13.23 -14.17
C SER A 331 4.11 -13.27 -15.04
N ARG A 332 3.65 -12.11 -15.54
CA ARG A 332 2.52 -12.03 -16.46
C ARG A 332 2.84 -12.70 -17.79
N PHE A 333 3.99 -12.39 -18.37
CA PHE A 333 4.45 -12.97 -19.63
C PHE A 333 4.48 -14.50 -19.59
N ARG A 334 5.13 -15.09 -18.57
CA ARG A 334 5.20 -16.54 -18.41
C ARG A 334 3.83 -17.19 -18.37
N ARG A 335 2.88 -16.60 -17.63
CA ARG A 335 1.49 -17.09 -17.55
C ARG A 335 0.80 -17.07 -18.93
N ASP A 336 1.01 -16.02 -19.71
CA ASP A 336 0.36 -15.86 -21.00
C ASP A 336 0.95 -16.78 -22.06
N VAL A 337 2.27 -16.93 -22.09
CA VAL A 337 2.96 -17.89 -22.97
C VAL A 337 2.54 -19.32 -22.65
N LEU A 338 2.47 -19.71 -21.38
CA LEU A 338 1.98 -21.04 -20.98
C LEU A 338 0.56 -21.34 -21.48
N LYS A 339 -0.31 -20.33 -21.54
CA LYS A 339 -1.67 -20.47 -22.10
C LYS A 339 -1.63 -20.69 -23.61
N ILE A 340 -0.78 -19.95 -24.33
CA ILE A 340 -0.62 -20.08 -25.78
C ILE A 340 -0.11 -21.48 -26.14
N LEU A 341 0.99 -21.92 -25.52
CA LEU A 341 1.56 -23.24 -25.76
C LEU A 341 0.57 -24.38 -25.41
N LYS A 342 -0.30 -24.18 -24.40
CA LYS A 342 -1.35 -25.15 -24.06
C LYS A 342 -2.44 -25.25 -25.14
N ASN A 343 -2.82 -24.13 -25.76
CA ASN A 343 -3.97 -24.04 -26.65
C ASN A 343 -3.62 -24.24 -28.13
N HIS A 344 -2.38 -23.98 -28.53
CA HIS A 344 -1.95 -23.96 -29.94
C HIS A 344 -0.75 -24.88 -30.19
N LYS A 345 -0.93 -26.18 -29.95
CA LYS A 345 0.16 -27.17 -29.98
C LYS A 345 0.78 -27.41 -31.37
N SER A 346 0.09 -27.06 -32.45
CA SER A 346 0.52 -27.30 -33.84
C SER A 346 1.32 -26.16 -34.46
N GLU A 347 1.56 -25.07 -33.71
CA GLU A 347 2.32 -23.92 -34.21
C GLU A 347 3.76 -23.95 -33.69
N ASN A 348 4.70 -23.45 -34.49
CA ASN A 348 6.09 -23.27 -34.08
C ASN A 348 6.26 -21.88 -33.47
N TYR A 349 7.01 -21.81 -32.36
CA TYR A 349 7.26 -20.58 -31.63
C TYR A 349 8.75 -20.43 -31.34
N LEU A 350 9.17 -19.19 -31.07
CA LEU A 350 10.51 -18.90 -30.58
C LEU A 350 10.46 -17.90 -29.42
N PHE A 351 11.52 -17.93 -28.61
CA PHE A 351 11.87 -16.88 -27.66
C PHE A 351 13.02 -16.05 -28.21
N LEU A 352 12.88 -14.74 -28.15
CA LEU A 352 13.92 -13.77 -28.45
C LEU A 352 14.29 -13.04 -27.17
N SER A 353 15.55 -13.11 -26.77
CA SER A 353 16.12 -12.28 -25.70
C SER A 353 16.86 -11.13 -26.34
N LEU A 354 16.47 -9.90 -26.01
CA LEU A 354 17.05 -8.67 -26.53
C LEU A 354 17.63 -7.84 -25.36
N ASN A 355 18.82 -7.29 -25.52
CA ASN A 355 19.46 -6.44 -24.52
C ASN A 355 20.09 -5.22 -25.20
N ILE A 356 20.04 -4.10 -24.50
CA ILE A 356 20.76 -2.89 -24.88
C ILE A 356 22.20 -3.04 -24.37
N ASP A 357 23.19 -3.00 -25.25
CA ASP A 357 24.57 -3.16 -24.83
C ASP A 357 25.06 -1.91 -24.07
N ASP A 358 25.87 -2.13 -23.04
CA ASP A 358 26.50 -1.11 -22.20
C ASP A 358 25.55 -0.04 -21.65
N PHE A 359 24.29 -0.39 -21.40
CA PHE A 359 23.30 0.52 -20.82
C PHE A 359 23.71 1.10 -19.46
N GLY A 360 24.60 0.41 -18.73
CA GLY A 360 25.25 0.92 -17.53
C GLY A 360 25.92 2.28 -17.75
N PHE A 361 26.58 2.48 -18.90
CA PHE A 361 27.22 3.75 -19.25
C PHE A 361 26.22 4.93 -19.30
N ILE A 362 25.00 4.69 -19.78
CA ILE A 362 23.93 5.70 -19.79
C ILE A 362 23.53 6.05 -18.34
N ASN A 363 23.38 5.05 -17.47
CA ASN A 363 23.06 5.28 -16.06
C ASN A 363 24.17 6.04 -15.34
N ASP A 364 25.44 5.69 -15.59
CA ASP A 364 26.60 6.33 -14.96
C ASP A 364 26.80 7.76 -15.47
N SER A 365 26.52 8.02 -16.75
CA SER A 365 26.70 9.34 -17.37
C SER A 365 25.55 10.32 -17.12
N TYR A 366 24.30 9.83 -17.07
CA TYR A 366 23.10 10.68 -17.06
C TYR A 366 22.15 10.41 -15.89
N GLY A 367 22.45 9.41 -15.05
CA GLY A 367 21.67 9.02 -13.89
C GLY A 367 20.48 8.09 -14.21
N PHE A 368 20.08 7.30 -13.21
CA PHE A 368 19.02 6.28 -13.33
C PHE A 368 17.66 6.83 -13.81
N ASN A 369 17.28 8.05 -13.42
CA ASN A 369 16.02 8.65 -13.87
C ASN A 369 16.01 8.88 -15.38
N TYR A 370 17.15 9.26 -15.95
CA TYR A 370 17.29 9.46 -17.39
C TYR A 370 17.32 8.13 -18.13
N GLY A 371 18.06 7.14 -17.61
CA GLY A 371 18.05 5.77 -18.11
C GLY A 371 16.64 5.16 -18.13
N ASN A 372 15.88 5.33 -17.05
CA ASN A 372 14.48 4.87 -16.98
C ASN A 372 13.58 5.50 -18.06
N ARG A 373 13.77 6.79 -18.39
CA ARG A 373 13.04 7.44 -19.49
C ARG A 373 13.40 6.84 -20.85
N ILE A 374 14.67 6.51 -21.07
CA ILE A 374 15.10 5.83 -22.30
C ILE A 374 14.48 4.45 -22.41
N LEU A 375 14.49 3.66 -21.33
CA LEU A 375 13.83 2.34 -21.31
C LEU A 375 12.33 2.45 -21.60
N ALA A 376 11.66 3.48 -21.06
CA ALA A 376 10.24 3.73 -21.34
C ALA A 376 9.97 4.08 -22.81
N LEU A 377 10.87 4.85 -23.46
CA LEU A 377 10.76 5.17 -24.88
C LEU A 377 10.94 3.93 -25.76
N ILE A 378 11.95 3.11 -25.48
CA ILE A 378 12.19 1.84 -26.17
C ILE A 378 11.00 0.90 -26.00
N ALA A 379 10.46 0.81 -24.78
CA ALA A 379 9.29 -0.01 -24.50
C ALA A 379 8.04 0.45 -25.26
N LYS A 380 7.83 1.77 -25.38
CA LYS A 380 6.74 2.32 -26.20
C LYS A 380 6.88 1.89 -27.66
N HIS A 381 8.08 1.94 -28.21
CA HIS A 381 8.38 1.46 -29.56
C HIS A 381 8.05 -0.03 -29.72
N PHE A 382 8.46 -0.87 -28.76
CA PHE A 382 8.12 -2.30 -28.80
C PHE A 382 6.60 -2.55 -28.80
N ILE A 383 5.81 -1.74 -28.08
CA ILE A 383 4.35 -1.86 -28.06
C ILE A 383 3.76 -1.57 -29.45
N GLU A 384 4.30 -0.57 -30.15
CA GLU A 384 3.85 -0.14 -31.48
C GLU A 384 4.24 -1.15 -32.56
N GLU A 385 5.44 -1.74 -32.46
CA GLU A 385 5.95 -2.72 -33.42
C GLU A 385 5.41 -4.14 -33.24
N CYS A 386 5.00 -4.52 -32.02
CA CYS A 386 4.54 -5.88 -31.74
C CYS A 386 3.09 -6.15 -32.16
N THR A 387 2.86 -7.33 -32.75
CA THR A 387 1.50 -7.74 -33.17
C THR A 387 0.72 -8.36 -32.01
N LYS A 388 -0.62 -8.46 -32.14
CA LYS A 388 -1.50 -9.04 -31.09
C LYS A 388 -1.14 -10.48 -30.68
N GLY A 389 -0.54 -11.25 -31.60
CA GLY A 389 -0.14 -12.63 -31.37
C GLY A 389 1.14 -12.77 -30.54
N GLU A 390 1.98 -11.74 -30.50
CA GLU A 390 3.24 -11.76 -29.78
C GLU A 390 3.04 -11.45 -28.30
N LYS A 391 3.97 -11.92 -27.48
CA LYS A 391 4.07 -11.56 -26.06
C LYS A 391 5.44 -11.00 -25.82
N TYR A 392 5.52 -9.99 -24.96
CA TYR A 392 6.78 -9.35 -24.62
C TYR A 392 6.76 -8.88 -23.17
N CYS A 393 7.93 -8.81 -22.56
CA CYS A 393 8.11 -8.29 -21.21
C CYS A 393 9.50 -7.68 -21.02
N ARG A 394 9.62 -6.86 -19.99
CA ARG A 394 10.91 -6.54 -19.40
C ARG A 394 11.27 -7.68 -18.44
N TYR A 395 12.39 -8.35 -18.68
CA TYR A 395 12.79 -9.51 -17.89
C TYR A 395 13.61 -9.11 -16.66
N TYR A 396 14.69 -8.35 -16.87
CA TYR A 396 15.43 -7.67 -15.81
C TYR A 396 16.24 -6.53 -16.42
N ALA A 397 16.48 -5.46 -15.65
CA ALA A 397 17.31 -4.31 -16.03
C ALA A 397 16.99 -3.78 -17.45
N ASP A 398 17.90 -3.95 -18.39
CA ASP A 398 17.92 -3.53 -19.79
C ASP A 398 17.71 -4.71 -20.76
N THR A 399 17.22 -5.84 -20.24
CA THR A 399 16.91 -7.06 -21.01
C THR A 399 15.40 -7.25 -21.17
N PHE A 400 14.98 -7.47 -22.41
CA PHE A 400 13.61 -7.70 -22.84
C PHE A 400 13.48 -9.08 -23.46
N ILE A 401 12.31 -9.71 -23.27
CA ILE A 401 12.02 -11.03 -23.83
C ILE A 401 10.76 -10.93 -24.67
N PHE A 402 10.83 -11.51 -25.86
CA PHE A 402 9.72 -11.64 -26.78
C PHE A 402 9.43 -13.12 -27.03
N PHE A 403 8.16 -13.43 -27.23
CA PHE A 403 7.64 -14.72 -27.64
C PHE A 403 6.75 -14.51 -28.85
N MET A 404 7.08 -15.15 -29.96
CA MET A 404 6.44 -14.95 -31.25
C MET A 404 6.40 -16.26 -32.03
N LYS A 405 5.56 -16.31 -33.07
CA LYS A 405 5.56 -17.43 -34.01
C LYS A 405 6.90 -17.48 -34.72
N ASP A 406 7.40 -18.68 -34.95
CA ASP A 406 8.62 -18.90 -35.70
C ASP A 406 8.42 -18.49 -37.18
N PRO A 407 9.18 -17.51 -37.71
CA PRO A 407 9.11 -17.11 -39.11
C PRO A 407 9.80 -18.10 -40.06
N LEU A 408 10.36 -19.21 -39.54
CA LEU A 408 11.01 -20.31 -40.27
C LEU A 408 12.33 -19.95 -40.96
N SER A 409 12.89 -18.76 -40.68
CA SER A 409 14.13 -18.29 -41.31
C SER A 409 14.83 -17.22 -40.47
N MET A 410 16.14 -17.37 -40.26
CA MET A 410 16.97 -16.41 -39.51
C MET A 410 16.98 -14.98 -40.09
N PRO A 411 17.13 -14.77 -41.41
CA PRO A 411 17.01 -13.44 -42.02
C PRO A 411 15.71 -12.69 -41.68
N LEU A 412 14.58 -13.40 -41.53
CA LEU A 412 13.31 -12.78 -41.14
C LEU A 412 13.30 -12.39 -39.65
N ILE A 413 14.00 -13.15 -38.81
CA ILE A 413 14.20 -12.80 -37.40
C ILE A 413 15.12 -11.59 -37.28
N GLU A 414 16.17 -11.51 -38.09
CA GLU A 414 17.06 -10.35 -38.13
C GLU A 414 16.35 -9.08 -38.58
N ASP A 415 15.52 -9.14 -39.63
CA ASP A 415 14.65 -8.02 -40.04
C ASP A 415 13.68 -7.63 -38.91
N ARG A 416 13.15 -8.62 -38.18
CA ARG A 416 12.29 -8.36 -37.02
C ARG A 416 13.04 -7.67 -35.89
N VAL A 417 14.26 -8.10 -35.57
CA VAL A 417 15.13 -7.47 -34.58
C VAL A 417 15.49 -6.04 -35.01
N PHE A 418 15.80 -5.83 -36.28
CA PHE A 418 16.07 -4.50 -36.82
C PHE A 418 14.89 -3.55 -36.58
N LYS A 419 13.67 -3.94 -36.94
CA LYS A 419 12.45 -3.13 -36.67
C LYS A 419 12.23 -2.85 -35.19
N LEU A 420 12.47 -3.83 -34.31
CA LEU A 420 12.38 -3.60 -32.87
C LEU A 420 13.43 -2.59 -32.37
N THR A 421 14.56 -2.44 -33.06
CA THR A 421 15.71 -1.67 -32.58
C THR A 421 16.01 -0.41 -33.39
N ASP A 422 15.23 -0.09 -34.43
CA ASP A 422 15.39 1.12 -35.26
C ASP A 422 15.17 2.43 -34.48
N VAL A 423 14.46 2.36 -33.35
CA VAL A 423 14.33 3.46 -32.37
C VAL A 423 15.68 3.94 -31.82
N SER A 424 16.73 3.12 -31.95
CA SER A 424 18.10 3.43 -31.51
C SER A 424 18.62 4.75 -32.08
N ASP A 425 18.41 5.02 -33.38
CA ASP A 425 18.87 6.24 -34.04
C ASP A 425 18.16 7.48 -33.51
N HIS A 426 16.85 7.36 -33.25
CA HIS A 426 16.07 8.44 -32.64
C HIS A 426 16.57 8.74 -31.22
N ILE A 427 16.83 7.71 -30.42
CA ILE A 427 17.34 7.88 -29.05
C ILE A 427 18.77 8.45 -29.05
N ALA A 428 19.61 8.02 -29.98
CA ALA A 428 20.97 8.53 -30.13
C ALA A 428 20.99 10.06 -30.38
N GLN A 429 19.99 10.59 -31.10
CA GLN A 429 19.84 12.04 -31.32
C GLN A 429 19.39 12.80 -30.07
N LEU A 430 18.71 12.14 -29.13
CA LEU A 430 18.30 12.74 -27.85
C LEU A 430 19.45 12.79 -26.83
N LEU A 431 20.58 12.13 -27.10
CA LEU A 431 21.73 12.07 -26.20
C LEU A 431 22.73 13.21 -26.50
N PRO A 432 23.20 13.96 -25.48
CA PRO A 432 24.08 15.13 -25.67
C PRO A 432 25.42 14.82 -26.37
N LYS A 433 25.90 13.60 -26.20
CA LYS A 433 27.01 13.02 -26.96
C LYS A 433 26.38 11.97 -27.85
N LYS A 434 26.69 11.97 -29.15
CA LYS A 434 26.21 11.01 -30.17
C LYS A 434 26.53 9.57 -29.78
N TYR A 435 25.78 9.05 -28.82
CA TYR A 435 25.96 7.73 -28.25
C TYR A 435 25.29 6.74 -29.18
N VAL A 436 26.08 5.83 -29.74
CA VAL A 436 25.58 4.77 -30.60
C VAL A 436 25.04 3.67 -29.68
N MET A 437 23.72 3.52 -29.66
CA MET A 437 23.07 2.46 -28.91
C MET A 437 23.08 1.18 -29.73
N THR A 438 23.72 0.12 -29.23
CA THR A 438 23.74 -1.19 -29.89
C THR A 438 22.90 -2.20 -29.12
N PHE A 439 22.46 -3.23 -29.84
CA PHE A 439 21.59 -4.28 -29.30
C PHE A 439 22.19 -5.65 -29.58
N SER A 440 22.21 -6.48 -28.54
CA SER A 440 22.49 -7.91 -28.64
C SER A 440 21.21 -8.70 -28.48
N SER A 441 21.00 -9.66 -29.37
CA SER A 441 19.85 -10.55 -29.33
C SER A 441 20.22 -12.03 -29.50
N GLY A 442 19.39 -12.89 -28.92
CA GLY A 442 19.55 -14.33 -28.97
C GLY A 442 18.22 -15.05 -29.04
N VAL A 443 18.17 -16.12 -29.81
CA VAL A 443 16.94 -16.83 -30.17
C VAL A 443 16.98 -18.27 -29.65
N TYR A 444 15.85 -18.76 -29.17
CA TYR A 444 15.63 -20.18 -28.90
C TYR A 444 14.29 -20.63 -29.51
N TYR A 445 14.34 -21.61 -30.40
CA TYR A 445 13.16 -22.24 -30.97
C TYR A 445 12.53 -23.20 -29.96
N VAL A 446 11.20 -23.14 -29.82
CA VAL A 446 10.45 -24.05 -28.95
C VAL A 446 10.40 -25.42 -29.60
N THR A 447 11.13 -26.38 -29.04
CA THR A 447 11.25 -27.75 -29.56
C THR A 447 10.12 -28.68 -29.12
N ASP A 448 9.48 -28.42 -27.97
CA ASP A 448 8.32 -29.15 -27.48
C ASP A 448 7.31 -28.17 -26.85
N ASN A 449 6.14 -28.05 -27.48
CA ASN A 449 5.05 -27.19 -26.99
C ASN A 449 4.41 -27.72 -25.69
N ASN A 450 4.73 -28.93 -25.23
CA ASN A 450 4.34 -29.44 -23.92
C ASN A 450 5.31 -29.05 -22.80
N ASP A 451 6.52 -28.58 -23.13
CA ASP A 451 7.49 -28.12 -22.14
C ASP A 451 6.93 -26.92 -21.37
N ARG A 452 6.93 -27.03 -20.05
CA ARG A 452 6.40 -26.03 -19.12
C ARG A 452 7.49 -25.13 -18.56
N ASP A 453 8.76 -25.42 -18.84
CA ASP A 453 9.90 -24.66 -18.37
C ASP A 453 10.20 -23.45 -19.26
N ILE A 454 9.27 -22.48 -19.23
CA ILE A 454 9.45 -21.18 -19.91
C ILE A 454 10.75 -20.50 -19.46
N THR A 455 11.14 -20.65 -18.19
CA THR A 455 12.36 -20.06 -17.66
C THR A 455 13.60 -20.67 -18.28
N GLY A 456 13.65 -22.01 -18.43
CA GLY A 456 14.71 -22.71 -19.14
C GLY A 456 14.82 -22.27 -20.60
N MET A 457 13.70 -22.13 -21.31
CA MET A 457 13.69 -21.66 -22.71
C MET A 457 14.20 -20.22 -22.85
N VAL A 458 13.75 -19.31 -21.98
CA VAL A 458 14.25 -17.93 -21.94
C VAL A 458 15.73 -17.88 -21.59
N THR A 459 16.19 -18.77 -20.70
CA THR A 459 17.61 -18.88 -20.34
C THR A 459 18.46 -19.28 -21.55
N LYS A 460 17.99 -20.23 -22.37
CA LYS A 460 18.67 -20.63 -23.61
C LYS A 460 18.78 -19.48 -24.62
N ALA A 461 17.70 -18.74 -24.86
CA ALA A 461 17.74 -17.53 -25.70
C ALA A 461 18.75 -16.48 -25.16
N ASN A 462 18.79 -16.30 -23.84
CA ASN A 462 19.73 -15.39 -23.19
C ASN A 462 21.20 -15.90 -23.23
N ILE A 463 21.44 -17.22 -23.24
CA ILE A 463 22.79 -17.79 -23.48
C ILE A 463 23.26 -17.42 -24.89
N ALA A 464 22.41 -17.64 -25.90
CA ALA A 464 22.73 -17.29 -27.28
C ALA A 464 23.10 -15.81 -27.41
N ARG A 465 22.28 -14.94 -26.80
CA ARG A 465 22.50 -13.49 -26.76
C ARG A 465 23.86 -13.14 -26.16
N LYS A 466 24.19 -13.70 -24.98
CA LYS A 466 25.45 -13.40 -24.27
C LYS A 466 26.68 -13.87 -25.05
N MET A 467 26.58 -15.02 -25.71
CA MET A 467 27.66 -15.57 -26.53
C MET A 467 27.87 -14.80 -27.85
N ASN A 468 26.87 -14.03 -28.28
CA ASN A 468 26.90 -13.23 -29.51
C ASN A 468 27.68 -11.90 -29.41
N LYS A 469 28.46 -11.69 -28.35
CA LYS A 469 29.08 -10.38 -28.05
C LYS A 469 30.31 -10.01 -28.91
N LYS A 470 30.66 -10.77 -29.94
CA LYS A 470 31.83 -10.47 -30.79
C LYS A 470 31.38 -9.77 -32.09
N ASN A 471 32.03 -8.64 -32.42
CA ASN A 471 31.94 -7.80 -33.65
C ASN A 471 31.11 -6.50 -33.56
N PHE A 472 31.66 -5.42 -34.14
CA PHE A 472 31.22 -4.02 -34.12
C PHE A 472 29.92 -3.71 -34.90
N ILE A 473 28.95 -4.63 -34.94
CA ILE A 473 27.68 -4.45 -35.65
C ILE A 473 26.61 -3.96 -34.65
N THR A 474 25.82 -2.97 -35.06
CA THR A 474 24.82 -2.27 -34.22
C THR A 474 23.66 -3.18 -33.78
N HIS A 475 23.35 -4.22 -34.56
CA HIS A 475 22.31 -5.21 -34.26
C HIS A 475 22.87 -6.60 -34.50
N ARG A 476 22.81 -7.47 -33.48
CA ARG A 476 23.35 -8.84 -33.54
C ARG A 476 22.30 -9.84 -33.11
N THR A 477 22.14 -10.92 -33.87
CA THR A 477 21.20 -12.01 -33.55
C THR A 477 21.93 -13.35 -33.63
N ALA A 478 21.80 -14.19 -32.61
CA ALA A 478 22.37 -15.52 -32.59
C ALA A 478 21.32 -16.56 -32.22
N GLU A 479 21.38 -17.70 -32.89
CA GLU A 479 20.60 -18.87 -32.53
C GLU A 479 21.30 -19.64 -31.41
N TYR A 480 20.51 -20.11 -30.43
CA TYR A 480 21.00 -21.00 -29.39
C TYR A 480 21.42 -22.36 -29.98
N THR A 481 22.65 -22.78 -29.69
CA THR A 481 23.16 -24.11 -30.03
C THR A 481 23.56 -24.89 -28.77
N LEU A 482 23.68 -26.21 -28.90
CA LEU A 482 24.18 -27.05 -27.81
C LEU A 482 25.65 -26.75 -27.49
N GLU A 483 26.43 -26.33 -28.47
CA GLU A 483 27.82 -25.88 -28.33
C GLU A 483 27.90 -24.64 -27.44
N MET A 484 27.01 -23.65 -27.63
CA MET A 484 26.95 -22.46 -26.77
C MET A 484 26.62 -22.82 -25.31
N LYS A 485 25.75 -23.82 -25.10
CA LYS A 485 25.48 -24.32 -23.74
C LYS A 485 26.72 -24.92 -23.10
N LYS A 486 27.42 -25.81 -23.81
CA LYS A 486 28.65 -26.45 -23.32
C LYS A 486 29.70 -25.40 -22.97
N GLU A 487 29.87 -24.41 -23.84
CA GLU A 487 30.83 -23.31 -23.60
C GLU A 487 30.42 -22.44 -22.40
N ASN A 488 29.12 -22.14 -22.24
CA ASN A 488 28.62 -21.40 -21.09
C ASN A 488 28.84 -22.16 -19.77
N ASP A 489 28.56 -23.47 -19.77
CA ASP A 489 28.76 -24.34 -18.62
C ASP A 489 30.26 -24.45 -18.27
N TRP A 490 31.13 -24.57 -19.29
CA TRP A 490 32.58 -24.53 -19.13
C TRP A 490 33.08 -23.22 -18.52
N ASN A 491 32.65 -22.07 -19.05
CA ASN A 491 33.04 -20.75 -18.55
C ASN A 491 32.61 -20.56 -17.09
N ARG A 492 31.43 -21.06 -16.73
CA ARG A 492 30.93 -21.05 -15.36
C ARG A 492 31.80 -21.92 -14.44
N GLU A 493 32.15 -23.12 -14.86
CA GLU A 493 33.00 -24.04 -14.09
C GLU A 493 34.39 -23.44 -13.83
N ILE A 494 35.01 -22.87 -14.86
CA ILE A 494 36.30 -22.16 -14.77
C ILE A 494 36.23 -21.02 -13.75
N THR A 495 35.18 -20.19 -13.85
CA THR A 495 34.99 -19.04 -12.94
C THR A 495 34.77 -19.49 -11.49
N LEU A 496 34.03 -20.58 -11.26
CA LEU A 496 33.80 -21.10 -9.90
C LEU A 496 35.05 -21.72 -9.27
N SER A 497 35.96 -22.24 -10.10
CA SER A 497 37.15 -22.96 -9.63
C SER A 497 38.38 -22.06 -9.40
N MET A 498 38.37 -20.83 -9.95
CA MET A 498 39.57 -19.97 -10.05
C MET A 498 40.27 -19.66 -8.72
N ASN A 499 39.54 -19.32 -7.66
CA ASN A 499 40.15 -18.99 -6.36
C ASN A 499 40.77 -20.22 -5.70
N LYS A 500 40.03 -21.35 -5.70
CA LYS A 500 40.52 -22.62 -5.14
C LYS A 500 41.75 -23.11 -5.91
N ALA A 501 41.76 -22.97 -7.23
CA ALA A 501 42.91 -23.33 -8.06
C ALA A 501 44.17 -22.51 -7.72
N LEU A 502 44.02 -21.22 -7.43
CA LEU A 502 45.12 -20.37 -6.98
C LEU A 502 45.65 -20.79 -5.61
N GLU A 503 44.77 -21.05 -4.65
CA GLU A 503 45.12 -21.54 -3.31
C GLU A 503 45.85 -22.90 -3.36
N ASN A 504 45.38 -23.79 -4.24
CA ASN A 504 45.95 -25.12 -4.45
C ASN A 504 47.23 -25.13 -5.30
N ARG A 505 47.71 -23.97 -5.78
CA ARG A 505 48.86 -23.85 -6.71
C ARG A 505 48.69 -24.69 -7.98
N GLU A 506 47.47 -24.75 -8.51
CA GLU A 506 47.18 -25.45 -9.77
C GLU A 506 47.64 -24.64 -11.01
N PHE A 507 47.88 -23.34 -10.84
CA PHE A 507 48.49 -22.51 -11.86
C PHE A 507 50.00 -22.70 -11.88
N VAL A 508 50.55 -23.03 -13.04
CA VAL A 508 51.98 -23.32 -13.23
C VAL A 508 52.53 -22.47 -14.38
N VAL A 509 53.77 -22.02 -14.26
CA VAL A 509 54.42 -21.20 -15.30
C VAL A 509 55.27 -22.09 -16.21
N TYR A 510 55.02 -21.99 -17.50
CA TYR A 510 55.85 -22.59 -18.55
C TYR A 510 56.71 -21.49 -19.17
N TYR A 511 57.90 -21.85 -19.62
CA TYR A 511 58.85 -20.92 -20.22
C TYR A 511 59.03 -21.24 -21.70
N GLN A 512 58.82 -20.25 -22.57
CA GLN A 512 59.13 -20.36 -23.99
C GLN A 512 60.44 -19.62 -24.30
N PRO A 513 61.51 -20.32 -24.71
CA PRO A 513 62.80 -19.67 -24.93
C PRO A 513 62.79 -18.67 -26.10
N LYS A 514 63.47 -17.54 -25.89
CA LYS A 514 63.76 -16.49 -26.88
C LYS A 514 65.18 -16.66 -27.41
N PHE A 515 65.34 -16.77 -28.74
CA PHE A 515 66.63 -17.00 -29.39
C PHE A 515 67.11 -15.76 -30.13
N SER A 516 68.38 -15.40 -29.94
CA SER A 516 69.03 -14.40 -30.79
C SER A 516 69.18 -14.94 -32.20
N LEU A 517 68.62 -14.25 -33.20
CA LEU A 517 68.76 -14.68 -34.59
C LEU A 517 70.20 -14.57 -35.12
N ARG A 518 71.00 -13.67 -34.52
CA ARG A 518 72.42 -13.45 -34.82
C ARG A 518 73.34 -14.52 -34.24
N THR A 519 73.21 -14.79 -32.94
CA THR A 519 74.15 -15.70 -32.24
C THR A 519 73.63 -17.13 -32.13
N LYS A 520 72.34 -17.35 -32.42
CA LYS A 520 71.60 -18.61 -32.21
C LYS A 520 71.61 -19.10 -30.76
N LYS A 521 71.96 -18.23 -29.80
CA LYS A 521 71.91 -18.51 -28.35
C LYS A 521 70.57 -18.11 -27.75
N ILE A 522 70.20 -18.77 -26.67
CA ILE A 522 69.08 -18.37 -25.81
C ILE A 522 69.48 -17.09 -25.08
N ILE A 523 68.62 -16.08 -25.12
CA ILE A 523 68.85 -14.77 -24.47
C ILE A 523 67.79 -14.45 -23.41
N GLY A 524 66.73 -15.26 -23.34
CA GLY A 524 65.61 -15.06 -22.45
C GLY A 524 64.53 -16.10 -22.65
N ALA A 525 63.39 -15.89 -22.00
CA ALA A 525 62.18 -16.65 -22.23
C ALA A 525 60.93 -15.84 -21.88
N GLU A 526 59.80 -16.21 -22.46
CA GLU A 526 58.48 -15.73 -22.03
C GLU A 526 57.86 -16.69 -21.01
N ALA A 527 57.40 -16.13 -19.91
CA ALA A 527 56.65 -16.81 -18.86
C ALA A 527 55.17 -16.88 -19.24
N LEU A 528 54.71 -18.09 -19.50
CA LEU A 528 53.38 -18.40 -20.00
C LEU A 528 52.62 -19.22 -18.97
N ILE A 529 51.54 -18.64 -18.43
CA ILE A 529 50.69 -19.32 -17.45
C ILE A 529 49.98 -20.53 -18.08
N ARG A 530 49.90 -21.61 -17.31
CA ARG A 530 49.10 -22.81 -17.60
C ARG A 530 48.32 -23.17 -16.35
N TRP A 531 47.19 -23.85 -16.53
CA TRP A 531 46.42 -24.37 -15.41
C TRP A 531 46.44 -25.89 -15.44
N ASN A 532 47.15 -26.49 -14.50
CA ASN A 532 47.18 -27.93 -14.31
C ASN A 532 45.94 -28.36 -13.49
N LYS A 533 44.82 -28.51 -14.17
CA LYS A 533 43.53 -28.82 -13.53
C LYS A 533 43.42 -30.34 -13.30
N PRO A 534 43.22 -30.84 -12.06
CA PRO A 534 43.34 -32.26 -11.72
C PRO A 534 42.52 -33.24 -12.59
N GLU A 535 41.33 -32.84 -13.04
CA GLU A 535 40.42 -33.71 -13.83
C GLU A 535 40.46 -33.43 -15.33
N THR A 536 41.01 -32.28 -15.76
CA THR A 536 41.01 -31.88 -17.18
C THR A 536 42.41 -31.91 -17.81
N GLY A 537 43.45 -31.97 -17.00
CA GLY A 537 44.83 -31.87 -17.44
C GLY A 537 45.28 -30.41 -17.63
N LEU A 538 46.36 -30.24 -18.37
CA LEU A 538 47.00 -28.94 -18.57
C LEU A 538 46.22 -28.07 -19.57
N LEU A 539 45.67 -26.96 -19.09
CA LEU A 539 44.95 -25.99 -19.90
C LEU A 539 45.86 -24.82 -20.32
N GLY A 540 45.73 -24.41 -21.58
CA GLY A 540 46.35 -23.21 -22.13
C GLY A 540 45.65 -21.92 -21.67
N PRO A 541 46.35 -20.78 -21.70
CA PRO A 541 45.86 -19.48 -21.24
C PRO A 541 44.61 -19.01 -22.00
N ASP A 542 44.53 -19.32 -23.29
CA ASP A 542 43.40 -19.09 -24.18
C ASP A 542 42.05 -19.65 -23.66
N ARG A 543 42.08 -20.65 -22.78
CA ARG A 543 40.88 -21.26 -22.18
C ARG A 543 40.36 -20.56 -20.92
N PHE A 544 41.15 -19.71 -20.27
CA PHE A 544 40.78 -19.13 -18.98
C PHE A 544 41.17 -17.65 -18.79
N VAL A 545 42.26 -17.18 -19.40
CA VAL A 545 42.72 -15.79 -19.30
C VAL A 545 41.64 -14.81 -19.76
N PRO A 546 40.92 -15.00 -20.90
CA PRO A 546 39.86 -14.08 -21.29
C PRO A 546 38.73 -13.96 -20.25
N LEU A 547 38.44 -15.04 -19.52
CA LEU A 547 37.43 -15.03 -18.45
C LEU A 547 37.93 -14.28 -17.22
N PHE A 548 39.21 -14.46 -16.88
CA PHE A 548 39.86 -13.79 -15.76
C PHE A 548 40.05 -12.30 -16.02
N GLU A 549 40.31 -11.91 -17.26
CA GLU A 549 40.28 -10.51 -17.67
C GLU A 549 38.86 -9.96 -17.54
N HIS A 550 37.84 -10.66 -18.01
CA HIS A 550 36.47 -10.17 -17.94
C HIS A 550 35.99 -9.92 -16.50
N ASN A 551 36.41 -10.74 -15.54
CA ASN A 551 35.97 -10.64 -14.14
C ASN A 551 37.00 -9.97 -13.20
N GLY A 552 38.17 -9.54 -13.73
CA GLY A 552 39.25 -8.90 -12.97
C GLY A 552 40.16 -9.86 -12.17
N PHE A 553 39.92 -11.17 -12.19
CA PHE A 553 40.78 -12.14 -11.50
C PHE A 553 42.20 -12.20 -12.07
N ILE A 554 42.39 -11.73 -13.30
CA ILE A 554 43.71 -11.69 -13.98
C ILE A 554 44.76 -10.92 -13.17
N GLU A 555 44.37 -9.88 -12.42
CA GLU A 555 45.33 -9.12 -11.60
C GLU A 555 46.07 -10.00 -10.59
N LYS A 556 45.36 -10.96 -9.99
CA LYS A 556 45.94 -11.91 -9.04
C LYS A 556 46.87 -12.90 -9.73
N ILE A 557 46.52 -13.31 -10.95
CA ILE A 557 47.32 -14.23 -11.76
C ILE A 557 48.61 -13.55 -12.21
N ASP A 558 48.56 -12.29 -12.65
CA ASP A 558 49.76 -11.55 -13.07
C ASP A 558 50.78 -11.45 -11.93
N ILE A 559 50.33 -11.10 -10.71
CA ILE A 559 51.21 -11.05 -9.53
C ILE A 559 51.72 -12.44 -9.15
N TYR A 560 50.88 -13.48 -9.27
CA TYR A 560 51.28 -14.86 -9.03
C TYR A 560 52.38 -15.30 -10.01
N VAL A 561 52.22 -15.02 -11.31
CA VAL A 561 53.20 -15.31 -12.37
C VAL A 561 54.49 -14.54 -12.11
N PHE A 562 54.42 -13.25 -11.80
CA PHE A 562 55.60 -12.43 -11.50
C PHE A 562 56.39 -12.97 -10.31
N ASN A 563 55.70 -13.38 -9.24
CA ASN A 563 56.33 -14.02 -8.09
C ASN A 563 57.00 -15.35 -8.46
N ASP A 564 56.36 -16.17 -9.30
CA ASP A 564 56.93 -17.43 -9.79
C ASP A 564 58.17 -17.21 -10.67
N VAL A 565 58.14 -16.20 -11.55
CA VAL A 565 59.29 -15.77 -12.36
C VAL A 565 60.46 -15.34 -11.47
N CYS A 566 60.22 -14.49 -10.47
CA CYS A 566 61.26 -14.07 -9.53
C CYS A 566 61.85 -15.26 -8.76
N ARG A 567 61.00 -16.21 -8.34
CA ARG A 567 61.42 -17.46 -7.68
C ARG A 567 62.31 -18.29 -8.61
N PHE A 568 61.86 -18.53 -9.84
CA PHE A 568 62.60 -19.29 -10.85
C PHE A 568 63.97 -18.68 -11.15
N MET A 569 64.04 -17.35 -11.34
CA MET A 569 65.30 -16.66 -11.60
C MET A 569 66.26 -16.74 -10.41
N ASN A 570 65.75 -16.71 -9.17
CA ASN A 570 66.57 -16.87 -7.97
C ASN A 570 67.13 -18.30 -7.86
N GLU A 571 66.30 -19.31 -8.15
CA GLU A 571 66.71 -20.71 -8.21
C GLU A 571 67.77 -20.94 -9.29
N TRP A 572 67.61 -20.32 -10.47
CA TRP A 572 68.59 -20.35 -11.55
C TRP A 572 69.94 -19.72 -11.14
N ASN A 573 69.90 -18.52 -10.53
CA ASN A 573 71.10 -17.83 -10.07
C ASN A 573 71.87 -18.64 -9.02
N LYS A 574 71.15 -19.31 -8.11
CA LYS A 574 71.73 -20.21 -7.09
C LYS A 574 72.35 -21.46 -7.72
N CYS A 575 71.66 -22.10 -8.66
CA CYS A 575 72.17 -23.28 -9.37
C CYS A 575 73.51 -23.02 -10.08
N MET A 576 73.75 -21.77 -10.49
CA MET A 576 74.98 -21.39 -11.20
C MET A 576 76.09 -20.87 -10.29
N ASP A 577 75.89 -20.76 -8.96
CA ASP A 577 76.88 -20.21 -8.01
C ASP A 577 77.48 -18.87 -8.49
N GLY A 578 76.65 -18.02 -9.10
CA GLY A 578 77.07 -16.74 -9.71
C GLY A 578 77.89 -16.85 -11.00
N LYS A 579 78.10 -18.05 -11.56
CA LYS A 579 78.87 -18.31 -12.79
C LYS A 579 78.01 -18.37 -14.05
N CYS A 580 76.81 -17.78 -14.03
CA CYS A 580 75.94 -17.75 -15.20
C CYS A 580 76.69 -17.04 -16.35
N PRO A 581 76.91 -17.70 -17.51
CA PRO A 581 77.76 -17.15 -18.57
C PRO A 581 77.16 -15.92 -19.27
N TYR A 582 75.86 -15.68 -19.09
CA TYR A 582 75.16 -14.48 -19.54
C TYR A 582 73.82 -14.32 -18.79
N PRO A 583 73.37 -13.08 -18.52
CA PRO A 583 72.06 -12.85 -17.92
C PRO A 583 70.93 -13.21 -18.89
N ILE A 584 69.88 -13.86 -18.39
CA ILE A 584 68.66 -14.15 -19.15
C ILE A 584 67.57 -13.15 -18.76
N THR A 585 66.88 -12.61 -19.76
CA THR A 585 65.68 -11.79 -19.50
C THR A 585 64.44 -12.67 -19.53
N ILE A 586 63.62 -12.64 -18.48
CA ILE A 586 62.33 -13.32 -18.46
C ILE A 586 61.23 -12.29 -18.63
N SER A 587 60.37 -12.51 -19.62
CA SER A 587 59.21 -11.65 -19.83
C SER A 587 57.93 -12.27 -19.26
N PHE A 588 56.97 -11.43 -18.86
CA PHE A 588 55.64 -11.89 -18.44
C PHE A 588 54.57 -10.88 -18.85
N ASN A 589 53.36 -11.39 -19.08
CA ASN A 589 52.22 -10.58 -19.48
C ASN A 589 51.64 -9.81 -18.28
N LEU A 590 51.31 -8.53 -18.49
CA LEU A 590 50.63 -7.69 -17.51
C LEU A 590 49.31 -7.16 -18.07
N SER A 591 48.21 -7.47 -17.38
CA SER A 591 46.87 -7.06 -17.82
C SER A 591 46.59 -5.56 -17.63
N ARG A 592 45.62 -5.04 -18.38
CA ARG A 592 45.21 -3.61 -18.33
C ARG A 592 44.68 -3.15 -16.97
N TYR A 593 44.25 -4.07 -16.11
CA TYR A 593 43.67 -3.73 -14.82
C TYR A 593 44.71 -3.05 -13.91
N HIS A 594 45.97 -3.47 -14.00
CA HIS A 594 47.10 -2.88 -13.29
C HIS A 594 47.38 -1.41 -13.68
N LEU A 595 46.85 -0.91 -14.80
CA LEU A 595 46.93 0.54 -15.12
C LEU A 595 46.21 1.41 -14.09
N TYR A 596 45.29 0.82 -13.32
CA TYR A 596 44.50 1.51 -12.31
C TYR A 596 44.99 1.25 -10.88
N ASP A 597 45.96 0.35 -10.70
CA ASP A 597 46.56 0.02 -9.41
C ASP A 597 47.66 1.02 -9.06
N SER A 598 47.45 1.83 -8.02
CA SER A 598 48.44 2.79 -7.54
C SER A 598 49.67 2.13 -6.94
N ASP A 599 49.55 0.88 -6.48
CA ASP A 599 50.54 0.20 -5.67
C ASP A 599 51.33 -0.84 -6.49
N LEU A 600 51.05 -0.96 -7.80
CA LEU A 600 51.67 -1.92 -8.71
C LEU A 600 53.20 -1.90 -8.60
N ILE A 601 53.80 -0.72 -8.72
CA ILE A 601 55.26 -0.56 -8.75
C ILE A 601 55.88 -1.01 -7.42
N GLU A 602 55.23 -0.68 -6.29
CA GLU A 602 55.68 -1.11 -4.97
C GLU A 602 55.60 -2.63 -4.82
N LYS A 603 54.52 -3.27 -5.31
CA LYS A 603 54.36 -4.73 -5.30
C LYS A 603 55.45 -5.42 -6.12
N LEU A 604 55.65 -4.99 -7.37
CA LEU A 604 56.65 -5.59 -8.27
C LEU A 604 58.08 -5.42 -7.72
N THR A 605 58.43 -4.22 -7.27
CA THR A 605 59.77 -3.96 -6.68
C THR A 605 59.93 -4.63 -5.31
N GLY A 606 58.85 -4.83 -4.54
CA GLY A 606 58.85 -5.59 -3.29
C GLY A 606 59.20 -7.05 -3.52
N ILE A 607 58.50 -7.71 -4.44
CA ILE A 607 58.73 -9.12 -4.80
C ILE A 607 60.13 -9.30 -5.42
N SER A 608 60.56 -8.43 -6.35
CA SER A 608 61.92 -8.52 -6.93
C SER A 608 63.02 -8.38 -5.86
N ARG A 609 62.84 -7.51 -4.86
CA ARG A 609 63.75 -7.40 -3.70
C ARG A 609 63.75 -8.64 -2.82
N GLU A 610 62.59 -9.25 -2.57
CA GLU A 610 62.46 -10.48 -1.77
C GLU A 610 63.31 -11.63 -2.33
N TYR A 611 63.29 -11.78 -3.67
CA TYR A 611 64.05 -12.83 -4.37
C TYR A 611 65.46 -12.39 -4.81
N ASN A 612 65.88 -11.16 -4.49
CA ASN A 612 67.16 -10.56 -4.90
C ASN A 612 67.40 -10.62 -6.42
N ILE A 613 66.37 -10.24 -7.20
CA ILE A 613 66.41 -10.19 -8.66
C ILE A 613 66.52 -8.74 -9.13
N ASP A 614 67.50 -8.46 -9.98
CA ASP A 614 67.64 -7.16 -10.64
C ASP A 614 66.47 -6.94 -11.62
N PRO A 615 65.66 -5.87 -11.46
CA PRO A 615 64.54 -5.56 -12.36
C PRO A 615 64.90 -5.50 -13.85
N SER A 616 66.16 -5.19 -14.20
CA SER A 616 66.60 -5.10 -15.60
C SER A 616 66.62 -6.44 -16.35
N TYR A 617 66.50 -7.55 -15.62
CA TYR A 617 66.34 -8.90 -16.18
C TYR A 617 64.87 -9.34 -16.29
N ILE A 618 63.93 -8.47 -15.98
CA ILE A 618 62.50 -8.74 -16.14
C ILE A 618 61.91 -7.78 -17.17
N GLU A 619 61.14 -8.34 -18.10
CA GLU A 619 60.44 -7.63 -19.17
C GLU A 619 58.93 -7.72 -18.96
N VAL A 620 58.26 -6.58 -18.87
CA VAL A 620 56.81 -6.50 -18.74
C VAL A 620 56.21 -6.41 -20.15
N GLU A 621 55.40 -7.40 -20.53
CA GLU A 621 54.73 -7.43 -21.83
C GLU A 621 53.32 -6.83 -21.71
N LEU A 622 53.00 -5.88 -22.60
CA LEU A 622 51.71 -5.19 -22.68
C LEU A 622 51.12 -5.37 -24.07
N THR A 623 49.90 -5.89 -24.17
CA THR A 623 49.24 -6.11 -25.47
C THR A 623 48.73 -4.80 -26.10
N GLU A 624 48.66 -4.76 -27.43
CA GLU A 624 48.18 -3.58 -28.18
C GLU A 624 46.76 -3.13 -27.79
N SER A 625 45.89 -4.08 -27.39
CA SER A 625 44.51 -3.77 -26.97
C SER A 625 44.44 -2.90 -25.70
N ILE A 626 45.45 -2.97 -24.83
CA ILE A 626 45.55 -2.15 -23.60
C ILE A 626 45.77 -0.66 -23.95
N MET A 627 46.26 -0.38 -25.14
CA MET A 627 46.79 0.93 -25.53
C MET A 627 45.69 1.97 -25.85
N PHE A 628 44.45 1.56 -26.09
CA PHE A 628 43.40 2.45 -26.61
C PHE A 628 42.51 3.14 -25.56
N ASP A 629 42.45 2.64 -24.32
CA ASP A 629 41.49 3.14 -23.31
C ASP A 629 41.94 4.47 -22.65
N ASN A 630 43.22 4.62 -22.29
CA ASN A 630 43.73 5.83 -21.63
C ASN A 630 45.24 6.03 -21.81
N MET A 631 45.63 6.49 -23.00
CA MET A 631 47.03 6.72 -23.40
C MET A 631 47.87 7.51 -22.39
N LYS A 632 47.31 8.57 -21.78
CA LYS A 632 48.06 9.39 -20.79
C LYS A 632 48.40 8.61 -19.53
N ARG A 633 47.47 7.78 -19.06
CA ARG A 633 47.67 6.95 -17.86
C ARG A 633 48.64 5.82 -18.15
N LEU A 634 48.44 5.14 -19.27
CA LEU A 634 49.33 4.07 -19.71
C LEU A 634 50.78 4.55 -19.82
N VAL A 635 51.04 5.66 -20.53
CA VAL A 635 52.39 6.22 -20.64
C VAL A 635 52.99 6.56 -19.28
N ARG A 636 52.18 7.03 -18.31
CA ARG A 636 52.65 7.26 -16.93
C ARG A 636 53.10 5.96 -16.28
N VAL A 637 52.25 4.93 -16.29
CA VAL A 637 52.55 3.62 -15.69
C VAL A 637 53.78 3.00 -16.33
N MET A 638 53.90 3.02 -17.66
CA MET A 638 55.10 2.53 -18.36
C MET A 638 56.36 3.29 -17.93
N ASN A 639 56.31 4.62 -17.81
CA ASN A 639 57.45 5.38 -17.30
C ASN A 639 57.82 4.99 -15.86
N ASP A 640 56.84 4.70 -15.01
CA ASP A 640 57.10 4.31 -13.62
C ASP A 640 57.67 2.87 -13.53
N ILE A 641 57.21 1.95 -14.39
CA ILE A 641 57.81 0.62 -14.59
C ILE A 641 59.28 0.76 -15.02
N LYS A 642 59.58 1.62 -16.01
CA LYS A 642 60.97 1.86 -16.45
C LYS A 642 61.85 2.49 -15.37
N LYS A 643 61.32 3.47 -14.61
CA LYS A 643 62.06 4.09 -13.49
C LYS A 643 62.40 3.08 -12.39
N ALA A 644 61.54 2.08 -12.21
CA ALA A 644 61.79 0.96 -11.30
C ALA A 644 62.82 -0.04 -11.82
N GLY A 645 63.28 0.11 -13.06
CA GLY A 645 64.37 -0.67 -13.66
C GLY A 645 63.92 -1.81 -14.58
N PHE A 646 62.62 -2.05 -14.70
CA PHE A 646 62.06 -3.08 -15.58
C PHE A 646 62.14 -2.68 -17.06
N LYS A 647 62.26 -3.68 -17.94
CA LYS A 647 62.07 -3.51 -19.39
C LYS A 647 60.60 -3.58 -19.74
N ILE A 648 60.22 -2.99 -20.87
CA ILE A 648 58.84 -3.03 -21.36
C ILE A 648 58.82 -3.48 -22.82
N SER A 649 57.95 -4.42 -23.13
CA SER A 649 57.67 -4.84 -24.50
C SER A 649 56.22 -4.57 -24.88
N VAL A 650 56.02 -4.25 -26.16
CA VAL A 650 54.68 -4.17 -26.78
C VAL A 650 54.41 -5.48 -27.48
N ASP A 651 53.37 -6.18 -27.04
CA ASP A 651 52.96 -7.48 -27.55
C ASP A 651 51.86 -7.38 -28.62
N ASP A 652 51.75 -8.43 -29.45
CA ASP A 652 50.80 -8.56 -30.57
C ASP A 652 50.83 -7.38 -31.57
N PHE A 653 51.99 -6.75 -31.78
CA PHE A 653 52.09 -5.51 -32.55
C PHE A 653 51.62 -5.72 -33.99
N GLY A 654 50.56 -5.00 -34.38
CA GLY A 654 50.05 -4.91 -35.74
C GLY A 654 48.84 -5.81 -36.04
N SER A 655 48.29 -6.46 -35.03
CA SER A 655 46.96 -7.09 -35.05
C SER A 655 45.80 -6.08 -34.92
N GLY A 656 46.09 -4.81 -34.54
CA GLY A 656 45.11 -3.75 -34.28
C GLY A 656 45.14 -2.54 -35.24
N TYR A 657 44.19 -1.60 -35.05
CA TYR A 657 44.07 -0.37 -35.83
C TYR A 657 44.76 0.82 -35.12
N SER A 658 45.88 1.32 -35.67
CA SER A 658 46.59 2.60 -35.33
C SER A 658 47.84 2.54 -34.44
N SER A 659 48.70 1.54 -34.64
CA SER A 659 49.90 1.27 -33.83
C SER A 659 51.01 2.34 -33.91
N LEU A 660 51.05 3.18 -34.97
CA LEU A 660 52.15 4.14 -35.18
C LEU A 660 52.11 5.38 -34.27
N ASN A 661 50.91 5.95 -34.05
CA ASN A 661 50.78 7.14 -33.20
C ASN A 661 51.00 6.80 -31.71
N ILE A 662 50.76 5.54 -31.37
CA ILE A 662 50.96 4.94 -30.05
C ILE A 662 52.47 4.81 -29.77
N LEU A 663 53.23 4.21 -30.69
CA LEU A 663 54.68 4.05 -30.58
C LEU A 663 55.44 5.37 -30.38
N LYS A 664 54.95 6.49 -30.93
CA LYS A 664 55.61 7.80 -30.84
C LYS A 664 55.86 8.27 -29.40
N ASN A 665 54.97 7.96 -28.47
CA ASN A 665 54.99 8.53 -27.12
C ASN A 665 55.26 7.49 -26.01
N MET A 666 55.53 6.24 -26.39
CA MET A 666 55.65 5.14 -25.45
C MET A 666 57.11 4.80 -25.14
N PRO A 667 57.48 4.69 -23.86
CA PRO A 667 58.81 4.29 -23.46
C PRO A 667 58.94 2.76 -23.52
N ALA A 668 58.74 2.14 -24.69
CA ALA A 668 58.94 0.71 -24.89
C ALA A 668 60.41 0.41 -25.25
N ASP A 669 60.92 -0.75 -24.80
CA ASP A 669 62.26 -1.25 -25.13
C ASP A 669 62.22 -2.28 -26.26
N VAL A 670 61.12 -3.01 -26.38
CA VAL A 670 60.97 -4.14 -27.28
C VAL A 670 59.63 -4.07 -28.01
N ILE A 671 59.62 -4.44 -29.29
CA ILE A 671 58.40 -4.68 -30.07
C ILE A 671 58.37 -6.15 -30.44
N LYS A 672 57.26 -6.83 -30.13
CA LYS A 672 56.98 -8.21 -30.50
C LYS A 672 56.03 -8.23 -31.70
N LEU A 673 56.49 -8.80 -32.82
CA LEU A 673 55.72 -8.97 -34.05
C LEU A 673 54.85 -10.21 -33.92
N ASP A 674 53.53 -10.02 -34.02
CA ASP A 674 52.58 -11.13 -33.92
C ASP A 674 52.78 -12.17 -35.03
N LYS A 675 52.39 -13.42 -34.76
CA LYS A 675 52.43 -14.51 -35.73
C LYS A 675 51.61 -14.23 -36.99
N GLU A 676 50.60 -13.35 -36.95
CA GLU A 676 49.80 -12.97 -38.11
C GLU A 676 50.63 -12.24 -39.19
N PHE A 677 51.78 -11.67 -38.82
CA PHE A 677 52.76 -11.16 -39.80
C PHE A 677 53.46 -12.28 -40.58
N LEU A 678 53.35 -13.52 -40.12
CA LEU A 678 54.06 -14.68 -40.67
C LEU A 678 53.05 -15.77 -41.09
N PRO A 679 52.44 -15.65 -42.28
CA PRO A 679 51.56 -16.69 -42.81
C PRO A 679 52.27 -18.06 -42.90
N ASN A 680 51.46 -19.12 -42.85
CA ASN A 680 51.92 -20.52 -42.95
C ASN A 680 52.51 -20.90 -44.32
N ALA A 681 52.38 -20.02 -45.33
CA ALA A 681 52.93 -20.18 -46.68
C ALA A 681 54.18 -19.31 -46.88
N GLN A 682 54.87 -19.44 -48.02
CA GLN A 682 55.95 -18.51 -48.36
C GLN A 682 55.42 -17.06 -48.34
N LEU A 683 56.10 -16.20 -47.58
CA LEU A 683 55.81 -14.77 -47.51
C LEU A 683 55.79 -14.18 -48.92
N ASP A 684 54.72 -13.45 -49.26
CA ASP A 684 54.71 -12.73 -50.50
C ASP A 684 55.62 -11.48 -50.42
N GLU A 685 55.86 -10.83 -51.55
CA GLU A 685 56.73 -9.65 -51.60
C GLU A 685 56.19 -8.51 -50.71
N LYS A 686 54.87 -8.39 -50.55
CA LYS A 686 54.25 -7.34 -49.73
C LYS A 686 54.46 -7.61 -48.25
N ASP A 687 54.27 -8.84 -47.80
CA ASP A 687 54.49 -9.23 -46.41
C ASP A 687 55.94 -8.95 -45.99
N SER A 688 56.90 -9.29 -46.85
CA SER A 688 58.33 -9.02 -46.60
C SER A 688 58.63 -7.52 -46.50
N ILE A 689 58.05 -6.69 -47.37
CA ILE A 689 58.22 -5.22 -47.34
C ILE A 689 57.65 -4.64 -46.03
N ILE A 690 56.49 -5.13 -45.59
CA ILE A 690 55.83 -4.66 -44.37
C ILE A 690 56.70 -5.02 -43.15
N ILE A 691 57.12 -6.28 -43.02
CA ILE A 691 57.97 -6.74 -41.92
C ILE A 691 59.29 -5.96 -41.87
N GLU A 692 59.95 -5.77 -43.01
CA GLU A 692 61.19 -4.98 -43.10
C GLU A 692 60.98 -3.54 -42.66
N SER A 693 59.87 -2.91 -43.07
CA SER A 693 59.53 -1.54 -42.69
C SER A 693 59.32 -1.40 -41.18
N VAL A 694 58.60 -2.35 -40.56
CA VAL A 694 58.37 -2.35 -39.11
C VAL A 694 59.68 -2.56 -38.35
N ILE A 695 60.50 -3.54 -38.74
CA ILE A 695 61.80 -3.81 -38.10
C ILE A 695 62.74 -2.61 -38.23
N SER A 696 62.80 -1.99 -39.41
CA SER A 696 63.62 -0.79 -39.66
C SER A 696 63.16 0.40 -38.81
N MET A 697 61.85 0.58 -38.66
CA MET A 697 61.28 1.60 -37.79
C MET A 697 61.62 1.35 -36.32
N ALA A 698 61.40 0.14 -35.80
CA ALA A 698 61.71 -0.23 -34.42
C ALA A 698 63.18 0.09 -34.07
N LYS A 699 64.10 -0.28 -34.96
CA LYS A 699 65.54 0.03 -34.81
C LYS A 699 65.81 1.53 -34.75
N LYS A 700 65.19 2.33 -35.61
CA LYS A 700 65.33 3.81 -35.61
C LYS A 700 64.77 4.45 -34.34
N LEU A 701 63.82 3.78 -33.68
CA LEU A 701 63.27 4.16 -32.38
C LEU A 701 64.07 3.59 -31.19
N ASN A 702 65.20 2.93 -31.45
CA ASN A 702 66.04 2.25 -30.46
C ASN A 702 65.31 1.13 -29.70
N MET A 703 64.40 0.43 -30.36
CA MET A 703 63.68 -0.72 -29.82
C MET A 703 64.23 -2.03 -30.41
N GLN A 704 64.30 -3.06 -29.57
CA GLN A 704 64.64 -4.41 -29.99
C GLN A 704 63.42 -5.10 -30.64
N THR A 705 63.65 -5.94 -31.63
CA THR A 705 62.57 -6.67 -32.32
C THR A 705 62.55 -8.15 -31.95
N VAL A 706 61.36 -8.64 -31.60
CA VAL A 706 61.08 -10.06 -31.37
C VAL A 706 60.05 -10.51 -32.41
N ALA A 707 60.33 -11.57 -33.16
CA ALA A 707 59.34 -12.19 -34.03
C ALA A 707 58.76 -13.45 -33.38
N GLU A 708 57.44 -13.51 -33.28
CA GLU A 708 56.72 -14.61 -32.64
C GLU A 708 56.17 -15.62 -33.63
N GLY A 709 55.83 -16.82 -33.16
CA GLY A 709 55.19 -17.83 -34.00
C GLY A 709 56.08 -18.42 -35.10
N ILE A 710 57.41 -18.42 -34.95
CA ILE A 710 58.29 -19.04 -35.94
C ILE A 710 58.12 -20.56 -35.96
N GLU A 711 57.66 -21.11 -37.08
CA GLU A 711 57.41 -22.55 -37.26
C GLU A 711 58.43 -23.23 -38.19
N THR A 712 59.10 -22.46 -39.05
CA THR A 712 60.02 -23.02 -40.06
C THR A 712 61.42 -22.36 -40.06
N GLU A 713 62.41 -23.11 -40.54
CA GLU A 713 63.77 -22.58 -40.74
C GLU A 713 63.81 -21.44 -41.78
N GLN A 714 62.93 -21.49 -42.78
CA GLN A 714 62.85 -20.48 -43.84
C GLN A 714 62.43 -19.12 -43.27
N GLN A 715 61.40 -19.08 -42.42
CA GLN A 715 60.97 -17.88 -41.70
C GLN A 715 62.13 -17.32 -40.84
N SER A 716 62.83 -18.20 -40.11
CA SER A 716 64.00 -17.83 -39.29
C SER A 716 65.13 -17.19 -40.11
N LYS A 717 65.47 -17.76 -41.28
CA LYS A 717 66.51 -17.23 -42.18
C LYS A 717 66.12 -15.88 -42.77
N LEU A 718 64.86 -15.73 -43.20
CA LEU A 718 64.37 -14.47 -43.75
C LEU A 718 64.43 -13.35 -42.71
N LEU A 719 63.88 -13.58 -41.51
CA LEU A 719 63.87 -12.59 -40.43
C LEU A 719 65.30 -12.22 -40.00
N ALA A 720 66.22 -13.18 -39.99
CA ALA A 720 67.63 -12.90 -39.75
C ALA A 720 68.26 -12.02 -40.86
N GLY A 721 67.87 -12.21 -42.12
CA GLY A 721 68.31 -11.41 -43.26
C GLY A 721 67.78 -9.97 -43.25
N ILE A 722 66.52 -9.79 -42.85
CA ILE A 722 65.88 -8.47 -42.62
C ILE A 722 66.47 -7.79 -41.36
N GLY A 723 67.15 -8.57 -40.51
CA GLY A 723 67.85 -8.11 -39.33
C GLY A 723 66.98 -8.02 -38.09
N CYS A 724 65.94 -8.84 -37.97
CA CYS A 724 65.23 -9.05 -36.71
C CYS A 724 66.22 -9.55 -35.63
N ASP A 725 66.08 -9.08 -34.40
CA ASP A 725 67.05 -9.34 -33.33
C ASP A 725 66.82 -10.70 -32.66
N ILE A 726 65.57 -10.99 -32.34
CA ILE A 726 65.12 -12.13 -31.53
C ILE A 726 64.00 -12.87 -32.26
N ALA A 727 63.97 -14.20 -32.12
CA ALA A 727 62.85 -15.02 -32.54
C ALA A 727 62.37 -15.95 -31.44
N GLN A 728 61.06 -16.22 -31.45
CA GLN A 728 60.36 -17.14 -30.57
C GLN A 728 59.35 -17.96 -31.39
N GLY A 729 59.28 -19.28 -31.17
CA GLY A 729 58.36 -20.13 -31.91
C GLY A 729 58.67 -21.61 -31.83
N PHE A 730 57.74 -22.45 -32.32
CA PHE A 730 57.82 -23.90 -32.25
C PHE A 730 58.96 -24.51 -33.06
N PHE A 731 59.49 -23.80 -34.06
CA PHE A 731 60.71 -24.19 -34.76
C PHE A 731 61.89 -24.37 -33.79
N PHE A 732 62.00 -23.49 -32.80
CA PHE A 732 63.10 -23.52 -31.84
C PHE A 732 62.75 -24.39 -30.63
N ALA A 733 61.66 -24.05 -29.94
CA ALA A 733 61.22 -24.74 -28.75
C ALA A 733 59.75 -24.41 -28.44
N ARG A 734 59.00 -25.42 -28.00
CA ARG A 734 57.68 -25.23 -27.39
C ARG A 734 57.83 -24.71 -25.96
N PRO A 735 56.81 -24.02 -25.40
CA PRO A 735 56.76 -23.72 -23.97
C PRO A 735 56.97 -24.98 -23.13
N MET A 736 57.80 -24.91 -22.09
CA MET A 736 58.16 -26.07 -21.27
C MET A 736 58.17 -25.74 -19.77
N PRO A 737 58.04 -26.74 -18.87
CA PRO A 737 58.18 -26.51 -17.42
C PRO A 737 59.53 -25.89 -17.05
N GLY A 738 59.58 -25.19 -15.92
CA GLY A 738 60.80 -24.52 -15.43
C GLY A 738 62.00 -25.47 -15.34
N GLU A 739 61.81 -26.70 -14.86
CA GLU A 739 62.89 -27.68 -14.75
C GLU A 739 63.46 -28.06 -16.11
N ALA A 740 62.59 -28.26 -17.11
CA ALA A 740 63.02 -28.56 -18.47
C ALA A 740 63.74 -27.37 -19.12
N PHE A 741 63.29 -26.14 -18.82
CA PHE A 741 63.95 -24.94 -19.30
C PHE A 741 65.34 -24.75 -18.67
N MET A 742 65.49 -25.01 -17.36
CA MET A 742 66.81 -25.01 -16.70
C MET A 742 67.77 -26.02 -17.33
N GLU A 743 67.31 -27.23 -17.62
CA GLU A 743 68.11 -28.25 -18.30
C GLU A 743 68.47 -27.84 -19.74
N LEU A 744 67.56 -27.16 -20.44
CA LEU A 744 67.87 -26.60 -21.75
C LEU A 744 68.96 -25.54 -21.65
N LEU A 745 68.84 -24.59 -20.71
CA LEU A 745 69.82 -23.52 -20.52
C LEU A 745 71.22 -24.09 -20.26
N LYS A 746 71.35 -25.12 -19.42
CA LYS A 746 72.63 -25.79 -19.14
C LYS A 746 73.35 -26.34 -20.38
N LYS A 747 72.63 -26.68 -21.45
CA LYS A 747 73.22 -27.18 -22.71
C LYS A 747 73.80 -26.08 -23.60
N TYR A 748 73.41 -24.82 -23.37
CA TYR A 748 73.88 -23.66 -24.14
C TYR A 748 75.00 -22.88 -23.43
N ILE A 749 75.38 -23.36 -22.24
CA ILE A 749 76.61 -23.02 -21.52
C ILE A 749 77.73 -23.87 -22.10
#